data_AF-A0A0Q6WXJ0-F1
#
_entry.id   AF-A0A0Q6WXJ0-F1
#
_cell.length_a   1.000
_cell.length_b   1.000
_cell.length_c   1.000
_cell.angle_alpha   90.00
_cell.angle_beta   90.00
_cell.angle_gamma   90.00
#
_symmetry.space_group_name_H-M   'P 1'
#
loop_
_entity.id
_entity.type
_entity.pdbx_description
1 polymer ?
#
loop_
_entity_poly.entity_id
_entity_poly.type
_entity_poly.pdbx_seq_one_letter_code
_entity_poly.pdbx_strand_id
1 'polypeptide(L)'
;MKDATRWKATASDQVKATLRQDSRDDSLCLDYDFAGVSGYAVLRRELPLDWPADFALTTQLKGKTTGNDVQIKFVDASGDNVWWINRPALALPETLTETRFKRRHVAFAWGPTEDRVLKRSQFIEFVVVAGQQGGGAGALCVGALGLEPREPAPKAWPAPRRRMGASEMTLDFQSLREFNGLWFASGAAMRIEVSDDNRRWKTLSTQPGRALFLGEQEWRWLRLRYEGKKPPEVELRDAARWPDGNAAVAELAKALPRGELPRAFLGEQNYWTVVGVDGGAQRSGLVSEDGAIELTRGGPSIEPTVRLADGRLVTWAQVRTGHSLIEHALPVVRWQHADVELRVEAGADGPAKAPQLLARYTLRNPTSKPQRYSLLLALRPWQVNPPQQFLSTQGGISPLPTVAWADGKLTAAGLAIQPRETPAEVRAASWSAGPGFATLLQAPPLTQLADAELLPSALMRFDIELAPGEARSLGWVTGGDAGALDTRLAVAAAQWRDRLGVLELNLPPQAQPIADTMRSALAQILVSRDGPALRPGTRSYARSWVRDGAMMVAGLVRMGEAQAAREFVDWYGGYIFESGKVPCCVDQRGADPVVENDSHGQYLFAVAELWRHTQDRALLERHWPKVQRVVAWMEALRQSERKPGADPRFKGLMPPSISHEGYSDKPAYSYWDDFWALRGYKDAVQIAQALGDTAQAVRWAVSRDEFEAELGASITATARHYQLDHIAGAADRGDFDATSTTMALNPAQADKLPPELLRGTFDRYVSEAEARITGRKAWADYTPYELRNVSALVRLGRVDEAHRLLAWFFTHQRPMGWNQWAEVVRPDAREARFLGDMPHAWISSDYLRAALDLLAYEREATGSLVLGAGLSPAWRAAGDIGVAGLSTAWGRLDYRLLRRADGGWTLHIDRRPERLPGDLRLAWPGTERLPRANVETQGLSWQDRELPLPANATTIQLEPTP
;
A
#
# COMPACT_ATOMS: atom_id res chain seq x y z
N MET A 1 38.56 -18.68 -2.36
CA MET A 1 37.93 -17.52 -1.72
C MET A 1 38.91 -16.37 -1.54
N LYS A 2 40.14 -16.63 -1.05
CA LYS A 2 41.16 -15.62 -0.71
C LYS A 2 41.77 -14.81 -1.89
N ASP A 3 41.71 -15.32 -3.11
CA ASP A 3 42.24 -14.62 -4.30
C ASP A 3 41.30 -13.48 -4.72
N ALA A 4 41.62 -12.25 -4.32
CA ALA A 4 40.83 -11.05 -4.59
C ALA A 4 40.64 -10.77 -6.09
N THR A 5 41.54 -11.23 -6.96
CA THR A 5 41.48 -10.97 -8.41
C THR A 5 40.30 -11.67 -9.10
N ARG A 6 39.74 -12.70 -8.46
CA ARG A 6 38.57 -13.45 -8.94
C ARG A 6 37.24 -12.85 -8.50
N TRP A 7 37.27 -11.77 -7.74
CA TRP A 7 36.09 -11.09 -7.23
C TRP A 7 35.93 -9.71 -7.85
N LYS A 8 34.67 -9.29 -8.00
CA LYS A 8 34.31 -7.95 -8.46
C LYS A 8 33.46 -7.28 -7.41
N ALA A 9 33.84 -6.07 -7.01
CA ALA A 9 32.97 -5.17 -6.27
C ALA A 9 32.18 -4.31 -7.25
N THR A 10 30.87 -4.21 -7.03
CA THR A 10 29.98 -3.27 -7.72
C THR A 10 29.01 -2.67 -6.72
N ALA A 11 28.41 -1.54 -7.06
CA ALA A 11 27.46 -0.86 -6.19
C ALA A 11 26.39 -0.14 -7.02
N SER A 12 25.27 0.18 -6.39
CA SER A 12 24.23 1.03 -6.97
C SER A 12 24.63 2.52 -6.98
N ASP A 13 23.81 3.36 -7.61
CA ASP A 13 24.03 4.81 -7.71
C ASP A 13 24.44 5.44 -6.37
N GLN A 14 25.50 6.25 -6.39
CA GLN A 14 26.07 6.96 -5.22
C GLN A 14 26.56 6.10 -4.04
N VAL A 15 26.48 4.77 -4.13
CA VAL A 15 27.08 3.86 -3.14
C VAL A 15 28.53 3.58 -3.52
N LYS A 16 29.44 3.71 -2.56
CA LYS A 16 30.85 3.33 -2.75
C LYS A 16 31.03 1.86 -2.35
N ALA A 17 31.75 1.10 -3.16
CA ALA A 17 32.16 -0.26 -2.81
C ALA A 17 33.59 -0.53 -3.27
N THR A 18 34.42 -1.04 -2.36
CA THR A 18 35.82 -1.38 -2.65
C THR A 18 36.20 -2.71 -2.02
N LEU A 19 37.11 -3.44 -2.67
CA LEU A 19 37.64 -4.70 -2.16
C LEU A 19 38.89 -4.46 -1.34
N ARG A 20 39.00 -5.15 -0.21
CA ARG A 20 40.20 -5.17 0.62
C ARG A 20 40.41 -6.57 1.19
N GLN A 21 41.65 -7.04 1.21
CA GLN A 21 42.01 -8.26 1.93
C GLN A 21 42.42 -7.89 3.37
N ASP A 22 41.84 -8.54 4.39
CA ASP A 22 42.21 -8.30 5.79
C ASP A 22 43.51 -9.02 6.12
N SER A 23 44.54 -8.27 6.52
CA SER A 23 45.87 -8.80 6.80
C SER A 23 45.94 -9.69 8.06
N ARG A 24 44.89 -9.71 8.89
CA ARG A 24 44.86 -10.49 10.14
C ARG A 24 44.45 -11.94 9.96
N ASP A 25 43.57 -12.22 8.98
CA ASP A 25 43.00 -13.56 8.75
C ASP A 25 42.78 -13.93 7.28
N ASP A 26 43.30 -13.10 6.35
CA ASP A 26 43.16 -13.22 4.90
C ASP A 26 41.72 -13.25 4.38
N SER A 27 40.73 -12.84 5.17
CA SER A 27 39.34 -12.73 4.69
C SER A 27 39.23 -11.62 3.65
N LEU A 28 38.32 -11.79 2.69
CA LEU A 28 38.05 -10.79 1.67
C LEU A 28 36.90 -9.89 2.12
N CYS A 29 37.18 -8.60 2.28
CA CYS A 29 36.24 -7.59 2.72
C CYS A 29 35.70 -6.77 1.55
N LEU A 30 34.37 -6.62 1.54
CA LEU A 30 33.65 -5.59 0.81
C LEU A 30 33.46 -4.40 1.75
N ASP A 31 34.28 -3.36 1.59
CA ASP A 31 34.09 -2.08 2.28
C ASP A 31 33.06 -1.27 1.49
N TYR A 32 32.06 -0.70 2.17
CA TYR A 32 30.96 0.02 1.54
C TYR A 32 30.58 1.31 2.29
N ASP A 33 30.03 2.27 1.57
CA ASP A 33 29.44 3.50 2.11
C ASP A 33 28.21 3.89 1.30
N PHE A 34 27.05 3.85 1.94
CA PHE A 34 25.77 4.21 1.34
C PHE A 34 25.56 5.72 1.21
N ALA A 35 26.36 6.56 1.86
CA ALA A 35 26.32 8.03 1.75
C ALA A 35 24.91 8.67 1.86
N GLY A 36 23.98 8.03 2.57
CA GLY A 36 22.61 8.52 2.77
C GLY A 36 21.59 8.14 1.68
N VAL A 37 21.98 7.32 0.69
CA VAL A 37 21.05 6.73 -0.29
C VAL A 37 20.66 5.31 0.10
N SER A 38 19.51 4.85 -0.43
CA SER A 38 19.21 3.41 -0.44
C SER A 38 20.07 2.73 -1.52
N GLY A 39 20.12 1.40 -1.51
CA GLY A 39 20.78 0.65 -2.57
C GLY A 39 21.51 -0.57 -2.08
N TYR A 40 22.56 -0.97 -2.82
CA TYR A 40 23.34 -2.16 -2.50
C TYR A 40 24.82 -2.06 -2.89
N ALA A 41 25.64 -2.81 -2.16
CA ALA A 41 27.02 -3.12 -2.51
C ALA A 41 27.15 -4.64 -2.70
N VAL A 42 27.81 -5.05 -3.78
CA VAL A 42 27.88 -6.46 -4.23
C VAL A 42 29.33 -6.89 -4.34
N LEU A 43 29.63 -8.03 -3.74
CA LEU A 43 30.85 -8.81 -3.91
C LEU A 43 30.50 -10.06 -4.74
N ARG A 44 30.81 -10.05 -6.04
CA ARG A 44 30.46 -11.12 -6.99
C ARG A 44 31.66 -11.95 -7.38
N ARG A 45 31.46 -13.27 -7.54
CA ARG A 45 32.42 -14.20 -8.14
C ARG A 45 31.73 -15.21 -9.04
N GLU A 46 32.38 -15.50 -10.16
CA GLU A 46 32.04 -16.67 -10.97
C GLU A 46 32.50 -17.95 -10.27
N LEU A 47 31.53 -18.80 -9.95
CA LEU A 47 31.70 -20.04 -9.22
C LEU A 47 30.59 -21.02 -9.64
N PRO A 48 30.81 -21.78 -10.73
CA PRO A 48 29.87 -22.81 -11.17
C PRO A 48 29.69 -23.88 -10.08
N LEU A 49 28.45 -24.17 -9.71
CA LEU A 49 28.11 -25.15 -8.67
C LEU A 49 26.90 -25.99 -9.08
N ASP A 50 27.00 -27.31 -8.88
CA ASP A 50 25.85 -28.24 -8.84
C ASP A 50 25.40 -28.42 -7.38
N TRP A 51 24.13 -28.20 -7.11
CA TRP A 51 23.58 -28.24 -5.75
C TRP A 51 22.98 -29.62 -5.43
N PRO A 52 23.37 -30.25 -4.30
CA PRO A 52 22.72 -31.47 -3.82
C PRO A 52 21.22 -31.26 -3.53
N ALA A 53 20.45 -32.36 -3.47
CA ALA A 53 19.02 -32.30 -3.16
C ALA A 53 18.74 -31.63 -1.81
N ASP A 54 19.54 -31.95 -0.79
CA ASP A 54 19.63 -31.25 0.49
C ASP A 54 21.10 -31.02 0.85
N PHE A 55 21.38 -29.93 1.55
CA PHE A 55 22.75 -29.47 1.80
C PHE A 55 22.85 -28.56 3.03
N ALA A 56 24.09 -28.40 3.50
CA ALA A 56 24.53 -27.29 4.33
C ALA A 56 25.61 -26.49 3.61
N LEU A 57 25.32 -25.22 3.35
CA LEU A 57 26.28 -24.21 2.95
C LEU A 57 26.89 -23.61 4.21
N THR A 58 28.20 -23.76 4.40
CA THR A 58 28.95 -23.09 5.47
C THR A 58 29.72 -21.92 4.89
N THR A 59 29.66 -20.77 5.55
CA THR A 59 30.50 -19.64 5.20
C THR A 59 30.92 -18.90 6.45
N GLN A 60 32.12 -18.36 6.43
CA GLN A 60 32.62 -17.56 7.53
C GLN A 60 32.39 -16.08 7.27
N LEU A 61 31.67 -15.42 8.17
CA LEU A 61 31.33 -14.00 8.05
C LEU A 61 31.92 -13.24 9.25
N LYS A 62 32.39 -12.02 8.99
CA LYS A 62 32.63 -11.00 10.00
C LYS A 62 32.40 -9.63 9.39
N GLY A 63 32.35 -8.60 10.22
CA GLY A 63 32.38 -7.24 9.72
C GLY A 63 31.72 -6.25 10.64
N LYS A 64 31.51 -5.05 10.09
CA LYS A 64 30.78 -3.98 10.75
C LYS A 64 29.62 -3.60 9.85
N THR A 65 28.41 -3.77 10.36
CA THR A 65 27.18 -3.39 9.67
C THR A 65 26.25 -2.73 10.66
N THR A 66 25.52 -1.71 10.21
CA THR A 66 24.55 -0.99 11.02
C THR A 66 23.17 -1.24 10.44
N GLY A 67 22.50 -2.29 10.90
CA GLY A 67 21.11 -2.56 10.52
C GLY A 67 20.88 -2.93 9.05
N ASN A 68 21.94 -3.18 8.26
CA ASN A 68 21.83 -3.59 6.86
C ASN A 68 21.45 -5.05 6.69
N ASP A 69 20.79 -5.33 5.57
CA ASP A 69 20.49 -6.69 5.16
C ASP A 69 21.72 -7.30 4.51
N VAL A 70 21.98 -8.56 4.82
CA VAL A 70 23.03 -9.36 4.16
C VAL A 70 22.34 -10.44 3.35
N GLN A 71 22.64 -10.46 2.05
CA GLN A 71 22.10 -11.45 1.11
C GLN A 71 23.25 -12.27 0.52
N ILE A 72 22.99 -13.56 0.34
CA ILE A 72 23.83 -14.44 -0.48
C ILE A 72 22.98 -14.81 -1.69
N LYS A 73 23.37 -14.37 -2.88
CA LYS A 73 22.66 -14.67 -4.12
C LYS A 73 23.40 -15.73 -4.92
N PHE A 74 22.62 -16.58 -5.57
CA PHE A 74 23.07 -17.60 -6.52
C PHE A 74 22.41 -17.28 -7.84
N VAL A 75 23.21 -16.95 -8.85
CA VAL A 75 22.72 -16.52 -10.16
C VAL A 75 23.06 -17.60 -11.18
N ASP A 76 22.12 -17.93 -12.06
CA ASP A 76 22.37 -18.90 -13.13
C ASP A 76 23.30 -18.35 -14.23
N ALA A 77 23.53 -19.17 -15.26
CA ALA A 77 24.39 -18.80 -16.38
C ALA A 77 23.78 -17.72 -17.29
N SER A 78 22.45 -17.57 -17.31
CA SER A 78 21.79 -16.52 -18.09
C SER A 78 21.96 -15.15 -17.44
N GLY A 79 22.03 -15.10 -16.11
CA GLY A 79 22.00 -13.87 -15.33
C GLY A 79 20.60 -13.46 -14.90
N ASP A 80 19.55 -14.06 -15.47
CA ASP A 80 18.16 -13.66 -15.28
C ASP A 80 17.52 -14.35 -14.05
N ASN A 81 17.95 -15.57 -13.69
CA ASN A 81 17.39 -16.31 -12.56
C ASN A 81 18.28 -16.22 -11.32
N VAL A 82 17.66 -15.80 -10.20
CA VAL A 82 18.34 -15.58 -8.94
C VAL A 82 17.64 -16.33 -7.82
N TRP A 83 18.43 -17.06 -7.03
CA TRP A 83 18.06 -17.60 -5.73
C TRP A 83 18.84 -16.86 -4.66
N TRP A 84 18.29 -16.80 -3.45
CA TRP A 84 18.95 -16.09 -2.37
C TRP A 84 18.73 -16.68 -0.99
N ILE A 85 19.66 -16.34 -0.11
CA ILE A 85 19.49 -16.37 1.33
C ILE A 85 19.44 -14.90 1.75
N ASN A 86 18.28 -14.43 2.19
CA ASN A 86 18.12 -13.07 2.71
C ASN A 86 18.18 -13.09 4.25
N ARG A 87 19.01 -12.24 4.85
CA ARG A 87 19.12 -12.04 6.29
C ARG A 87 18.94 -10.56 6.61
N PRO A 88 17.69 -10.13 6.88
CA PRO A 88 17.42 -8.75 7.24
C PRO A 88 18.14 -8.34 8.51
N ALA A 89 18.70 -7.13 8.53
CA ALA A 89 19.43 -6.54 9.67
C ALA A 89 20.42 -7.52 10.35
N LEU A 90 21.16 -8.31 9.56
CA LEU A 90 22.08 -9.32 10.10
C LEU A 90 23.21 -8.65 10.89
N ALA A 91 23.27 -8.84 12.20
CA ALA A 91 24.41 -8.44 13.00
C ALA A 91 25.63 -9.31 12.64
N LEU A 92 26.63 -8.71 12.02
CA LEU A 92 27.89 -9.39 11.71
C LEU A 92 28.77 -9.46 12.96
N PRO A 93 29.39 -10.62 13.24
CA PRO A 93 30.31 -10.76 14.35
C PRO A 93 31.62 -10.01 14.08
N GLU A 94 32.31 -9.61 15.15
CA GLU A 94 33.60 -8.90 15.06
C GLU A 94 34.72 -9.83 14.58
N THR A 95 34.64 -11.11 14.93
CA THR A 95 35.60 -12.15 14.53
C THR A 95 34.97 -13.08 13.50
N LEU A 96 35.83 -13.67 12.67
CA LEU A 96 35.44 -14.57 11.60
C LEU A 96 34.71 -15.78 12.18
N THR A 97 33.39 -15.83 11.98
CA THR A 97 32.51 -16.84 12.59
C THR A 97 31.81 -17.64 11.50
N GLU A 98 31.83 -18.96 11.65
CA GLU A 98 31.11 -19.86 10.74
C GLU A 98 29.60 -19.70 10.90
N THR A 99 28.94 -19.47 9.77
CA THR A 99 27.49 -19.42 9.63
C THR A 99 27.05 -20.57 8.71
N ARG A 100 26.01 -21.29 9.11
CA ARG A 100 25.49 -22.46 8.38
C ARG A 100 24.11 -22.17 7.81
N PHE A 101 23.94 -22.36 6.51
CA PHE A 101 22.67 -22.24 5.81
C PHE A 101 22.25 -23.56 5.19
N LYS A 102 20.98 -23.93 5.32
CA LYS A 102 20.43 -25.19 4.80
C LYS A 102 19.60 -24.93 3.54
N ARG A 103 19.25 -25.98 2.80
CA ARG A 103 18.36 -25.91 1.62
C ARG A 103 17.12 -25.04 1.83
N ARG A 104 16.47 -25.17 2.99
CA ARG A 104 15.27 -24.39 3.35
C ARG A 104 15.49 -22.87 3.48
N HIS A 105 16.73 -22.41 3.65
CA HIS A 105 17.05 -20.99 3.74
C HIS A 105 17.19 -20.33 2.37
N VAL A 106 17.24 -21.13 1.30
CA VAL A 106 17.34 -20.66 -0.07
C VAL A 106 15.94 -20.51 -0.64
N ALA A 107 15.57 -19.29 -0.99
CA ALA A 107 14.35 -18.99 -1.73
C ALA A 107 14.70 -18.62 -3.17
N PHE A 108 13.77 -18.87 -4.09
CA PHE A 108 13.82 -18.23 -5.40
C PHE A 108 13.50 -16.74 -5.21
N ALA A 109 14.35 -15.88 -5.76
CA ALA A 109 14.23 -14.44 -5.63
C ALA A 109 13.41 -13.87 -6.81
N TRP A 110 13.90 -14.06 -8.03
CA TRP A 110 13.22 -13.66 -9.26
C TRP A 110 13.85 -14.34 -10.49
N GLY A 111 13.17 -14.20 -11.63
CA GLY A 111 13.60 -14.69 -12.93
C GLY A 111 12.47 -15.42 -13.69
N PRO A 112 12.64 -15.66 -15.00
CA PRO A 112 11.61 -16.25 -15.84
C PRO A 112 11.47 -17.79 -15.72
N THR A 113 12.29 -18.48 -14.92
CA THR A 113 12.24 -19.94 -14.82
C THR A 113 10.95 -20.46 -14.16
N GLU A 114 10.37 -21.52 -14.73
CA GLU A 114 9.25 -22.25 -14.13
C GLU A 114 9.71 -23.13 -12.95
N ASP A 115 10.87 -23.80 -13.11
CA ASP A 115 11.46 -24.60 -12.03
C ASP A 115 12.27 -23.71 -11.10
N ARG A 116 11.68 -23.44 -9.94
CA ARG A 116 12.25 -22.58 -8.89
C ARG A 116 13.21 -23.33 -7.96
N VAL A 117 13.54 -24.59 -8.24
CA VAL A 117 14.52 -25.34 -7.45
C VAL A 117 15.95 -24.96 -7.88
N LEU A 118 16.76 -24.52 -6.91
CA LEU A 118 18.20 -24.31 -7.15
C LEU A 118 18.89 -25.65 -7.41
N LYS A 119 19.21 -25.92 -8.68
CA LYS A 119 19.97 -27.09 -9.12
C LYS A 119 21.40 -26.73 -9.54
N ARG A 120 21.55 -25.58 -10.20
CA ARG A 120 22.82 -25.07 -10.72
C ARG A 120 22.90 -23.55 -10.55
N SER A 121 24.09 -23.05 -10.31
CA SER A 121 24.40 -21.61 -10.32
C SER A 121 25.75 -21.36 -11.00
N GLN A 122 25.88 -20.24 -11.70
CA GLN A 122 27.13 -19.78 -12.32
C GLN A 122 27.88 -18.76 -11.44
N PHE A 123 27.14 -17.92 -10.71
CA PHE A 123 27.71 -16.88 -9.87
C PHE A 123 27.21 -16.97 -8.44
N ILE A 124 28.09 -16.59 -7.51
CA ILE A 124 27.75 -16.31 -6.12
C ILE A 124 28.00 -14.83 -5.83
N GLU A 125 27.06 -14.20 -5.12
CA GLU A 125 27.16 -12.80 -4.71
C GLU A 125 26.91 -12.67 -3.22
N PHE A 126 27.80 -11.96 -2.53
CA PHE A 126 27.55 -11.46 -1.19
C PHE A 126 27.13 -10.00 -1.32
N VAL A 127 25.91 -9.69 -0.90
CA VAL A 127 25.30 -8.38 -1.12
C VAL A 127 24.95 -7.77 0.22
N VAL A 128 25.36 -6.53 0.42
CA VAL A 128 24.89 -5.69 1.52
C VAL A 128 23.86 -4.74 0.93
N VAL A 129 22.66 -4.71 1.51
CA VAL A 129 21.57 -3.83 1.08
C VAL A 129 21.22 -2.89 2.24
N ALA A 130 21.01 -1.61 1.94
CA ALA A 130 20.62 -0.63 2.94
C ALA A 130 19.37 -1.12 3.69
N GLY A 131 19.49 -1.33 5.01
CA GLY A 131 18.38 -1.81 5.83
C GLY A 131 17.48 -0.69 6.32
N GLN A 132 16.36 -1.06 6.96
CA GLN A 132 15.31 -0.10 7.39
C GLN A 132 15.79 1.00 8.35
N GLN A 133 16.93 0.82 9.00
CA GLN A 133 17.54 1.81 9.92
C GLN A 133 18.53 2.76 9.22
N GLY A 134 18.63 2.69 7.88
CA GLY A 134 19.59 3.43 7.06
C GLY A 134 20.84 2.62 6.72
N GLY A 135 21.42 2.89 5.55
CA GLY A 135 22.55 2.11 5.00
C GLY A 135 23.88 2.26 5.76
N GLY A 136 24.26 3.50 6.07
CA GLY A 136 25.54 3.81 6.74
C GLY A 136 26.78 3.34 5.96
N ALA A 137 27.93 3.32 6.63
CA ALA A 137 29.17 2.77 6.10
C ALA A 137 29.63 1.57 6.92
N GLY A 138 30.27 0.60 6.28
CA GLY A 138 30.64 -0.65 6.93
C GLY A 138 31.53 -1.54 6.08
N ALA A 139 31.68 -2.77 6.55
CA ALA A 139 32.44 -3.80 5.87
C ALA A 139 31.79 -5.17 6.07
N LEU A 140 31.66 -5.96 5.00
CA LEU A 140 31.32 -7.37 5.05
C LEU A 140 32.54 -8.18 4.61
N CYS A 141 33.11 -8.98 5.50
CA CYS A 141 34.24 -9.84 5.19
C CYS A 141 33.80 -11.30 5.13
N VAL A 142 34.23 -11.98 4.07
CA VAL A 142 33.90 -13.37 3.77
C VAL A 142 35.18 -14.21 3.82
N GLY A 143 35.12 -15.30 4.59
CA GLY A 143 36.19 -16.28 4.73
C GLY A 143 35.99 -17.49 3.82
N ALA A 144 36.14 -18.69 4.39
CA ALA A 144 35.92 -19.94 3.67
C ALA A 144 34.45 -20.14 3.29
N LEU A 145 34.23 -20.90 2.22
CA LEU A 145 32.91 -21.36 1.76
C LEU A 145 32.99 -22.89 1.62
N GLY A 146 32.06 -23.61 2.25
CA GLY A 146 31.93 -25.06 2.18
C GLY A 146 30.51 -25.45 1.78
N LEU A 147 30.40 -26.55 1.04
CA LEU A 147 29.11 -27.15 0.67
C LEU A 147 29.14 -28.62 1.06
N GLU A 148 28.28 -29.00 1.99
CA GLU A 148 28.15 -30.37 2.50
C GLU A 148 26.81 -30.94 2.05
N PRO A 149 26.78 -32.06 1.31
CA PRO A 149 25.54 -32.81 1.07
C PRO A 149 24.90 -33.26 2.40
N ARG A 150 23.57 -33.19 2.49
CA ARG A 150 22.80 -33.73 3.62
C ARG A 150 21.84 -34.79 3.14
N GLU A 151 21.55 -35.75 4.02
CA GLU A 151 20.43 -36.66 3.82
C GLU A 151 19.12 -35.88 3.90
N PRO A 152 18.24 -35.97 2.89
CA PRO A 152 16.92 -35.34 2.94
C PRO A 152 16.10 -35.86 4.11
N ALA A 153 15.19 -35.02 4.62
CA ALA A 153 14.22 -35.46 5.61
C ALA A 153 13.44 -36.70 5.10
N PRO A 154 13.25 -37.74 5.92
CA PRO A 154 12.51 -38.92 5.51
C PRO A 154 11.05 -38.56 5.24
N LYS A 155 10.42 -39.24 4.27
CA LYS A 155 8.98 -39.06 3.96
C LYS A 155 8.08 -39.26 5.17
N ALA A 156 8.47 -40.16 6.07
CA ALA A 156 7.81 -40.40 7.35
C ALA A 156 8.85 -40.51 8.46
N TRP A 157 8.72 -39.70 9.49
CA TRP A 157 9.58 -39.78 10.67
C TRP A 157 9.20 -41.01 11.51
N PRO A 158 10.19 -41.76 12.05
CA PRO A 158 9.89 -42.85 12.98
C PRO A 158 9.22 -42.29 14.25
N ALA A 159 8.36 -43.10 14.87
CA ALA A 159 7.72 -42.73 16.13
C ALA A 159 8.79 -42.46 17.22
N PRO A 160 8.64 -41.39 18.03
CA PRO A 160 9.59 -41.13 19.11
C PRO A 160 9.55 -42.24 20.17
N ARG A 161 10.71 -42.68 20.67
CA ARG A 161 10.76 -43.60 21.82
C ARG A 161 10.46 -42.80 23.08
N ARG A 162 9.43 -43.22 23.82
CA ARG A 162 8.97 -42.52 25.03
C ARG A 162 9.55 -43.19 26.27
N ARG A 163 10.14 -42.40 27.17
CA ARG A 163 10.53 -42.81 28.52
C ARG A 163 9.74 -42.00 29.53
N MET A 164 8.99 -42.70 30.38
CA MET A 164 8.14 -42.12 31.40
C MET A 164 8.83 -42.07 32.76
N GLY A 165 8.75 -40.93 33.44
CA GLY A 165 9.02 -40.75 34.87
C GLY A 165 7.76 -40.26 35.60
N ALA A 166 7.85 -40.04 36.92
CA ALA A 166 6.70 -39.69 37.77
C ALA A 166 6.01 -38.36 37.40
N SER A 167 6.77 -37.38 36.92
CA SER A 167 6.30 -36.04 36.48
C SER A 167 7.12 -35.54 35.28
N GLU A 168 7.65 -36.49 34.52
CA GLU A 168 8.57 -36.25 33.41
C GLU A 168 8.30 -37.22 32.28
N MET A 169 8.41 -36.75 31.03
CA MET A 169 8.41 -37.57 29.83
C MET A 169 9.58 -37.15 28.95
N THR A 170 10.44 -38.10 28.59
CA THR A 170 11.53 -37.89 27.63
C THR A 170 11.21 -38.61 26.31
N LEU A 171 11.39 -37.93 25.18
CA LEU A 171 11.18 -38.41 23.82
C LEU A 171 12.52 -38.47 23.08
N ASP A 172 12.90 -39.65 22.58
CA ASP A 172 14.01 -39.85 21.63
C ASP A 172 13.45 -39.87 20.21
N PHE A 173 13.78 -38.88 19.38
CA PHE A 173 13.42 -38.86 17.97
C PHE A 173 14.27 -39.80 17.11
N GLN A 174 15.22 -40.52 17.71
CA GLN A 174 16.14 -41.50 17.11
C GLN A 174 17.16 -40.89 16.13
N SER A 175 16.91 -39.67 15.65
CA SER A 175 17.75 -38.85 14.78
C SER A 175 17.50 -37.37 15.09
N LEU A 176 18.34 -36.47 14.55
CA LEU A 176 18.06 -35.04 14.62
C LEU A 176 16.75 -34.73 13.91
N ARG A 177 15.85 -34.03 14.60
CA ARG A 177 14.53 -33.69 14.09
C ARG A 177 14.34 -32.19 14.09
N GLU A 178 13.99 -31.66 12.92
CA GLU A 178 13.69 -30.25 12.73
C GLU A 178 12.23 -29.96 13.10
N PHE A 179 12.00 -28.86 13.82
CA PHE A 179 10.66 -28.36 14.16
C PHE A 179 10.71 -26.86 14.46
N ASN A 180 9.60 -26.17 14.28
CA ASN A 180 9.43 -24.74 14.59
C ASN A 180 8.63 -24.49 15.88
N GLY A 181 7.93 -25.49 16.39
CA GLY A 181 7.16 -25.35 17.62
C GLY A 181 6.50 -26.62 18.11
N LEU A 182 5.80 -26.47 19.23
CA LEU A 182 5.14 -27.55 19.96
C LEU A 182 3.65 -27.23 20.12
N TRP A 183 2.79 -28.17 19.73
CA TRP A 183 1.35 -28.14 19.95
C TRP A 183 0.97 -29.14 21.05
N PHE A 184 0.27 -28.67 22.08
CA PHE A 184 -0.26 -29.51 23.14
C PHE A 184 -1.72 -29.83 22.87
N ALA A 185 -1.99 -31.05 22.39
CA ALA A 185 -3.34 -31.51 22.09
C ALA A 185 -4.16 -31.72 23.38
N SER A 186 -3.50 -32.19 24.45
CA SER A 186 -4.06 -32.34 25.78
C SER A 186 -2.99 -32.26 26.87
N GLY A 187 -3.41 -31.91 28.10
CA GLY A 187 -2.50 -31.68 29.22
C GLY A 187 -1.66 -30.41 29.06
N ALA A 188 -0.82 -30.13 30.05
CA ALA A 188 0.08 -28.98 30.06
C ALA A 188 1.47 -29.42 30.49
N ALA A 189 2.50 -28.87 29.86
CA ALA A 189 3.87 -28.95 30.36
C ALA A 189 4.14 -27.74 31.26
N MET A 190 4.98 -27.92 32.27
CA MET A 190 5.55 -26.83 33.05
C MET A 190 6.92 -26.42 32.52
N ARG A 191 7.68 -27.35 31.96
CA ARG A 191 9.03 -27.07 31.45
C ARG A 191 9.35 -27.95 30.26
N ILE A 192 10.02 -27.35 29.29
CA ILE A 192 10.44 -27.99 28.06
C ILE A 192 11.95 -27.87 27.93
N GLU A 193 12.62 -28.99 27.74
CA GLU A 193 14.07 -29.07 27.61
C GLU A 193 14.43 -29.92 26.37
N VAL A 194 15.53 -29.60 25.70
CA VAL A 194 16.04 -30.34 24.53
C VAL A 194 17.50 -30.71 24.69
N SER A 195 17.91 -31.76 23.98
CA SER A 195 19.28 -32.26 23.99
C SER A 195 19.63 -32.97 22.67
N ASP A 196 20.90 -32.93 22.29
CA ASP A 196 21.48 -33.71 21.21
C ASP A 196 21.99 -35.09 21.72
N ASP A 197 22.52 -35.14 22.94
CA ASP A 197 23.24 -36.27 23.51
C ASP A 197 22.54 -36.96 24.70
N ASN A 198 21.36 -36.47 25.13
CA ASN A 198 20.60 -36.90 26.31
C ASN A 198 21.32 -36.64 27.66
N ARG A 199 22.41 -35.87 27.67
CA ARG A 199 23.22 -35.56 28.84
C ARG A 199 23.17 -34.08 29.15
N ARG A 200 23.38 -33.23 28.14
CA ARG A 200 23.34 -31.77 28.26
C ARG A 200 21.99 -31.26 27.77
N TRP A 201 21.26 -30.60 28.67
CA TRP A 201 19.90 -30.14 28.43
C TRP A 201 19.84 -28.62 28.34
N LYS A 202 19.19 -28.12 27.28
CA LYS A 202 18.86 -26.71 27.09
C LYS A 202 17.37 -26.52 27.36
N THR A 203 17.01 -25.56 28.22
CA THR A 203 15.60 -25.20 28.43
C THR A 203 15.09 -24.34 27.27
N LEU A 204 13.91 -24.69 26.74
CA LEU A 204 13.22 -23.92 25.69
C LEU A 204 12.09 -23.06 26.24
N SER A 205 11.33 -23.55 27.22
CA SER A 205 10.29 -22.76 27.90
C SER A 205 10.06 -23.30 29.32
N THR A 206 9.71 -22.41 30.24
CA THR A 206 9.35 -22.70 31.64
C THR A 206 7.89 -22.41 31.95
N GLN A 207 7.11 -21.93 30.98
CA GLN A 207 5.67 -21.69 31.09
C GLN A 207 5.01 -21.88 29.71
N PRO A 208 5.10 -23.07 29.11
CA PRO A 208 4.65 -23.25 27.75
C PRO A 208 3.12 -23.14 27.65
N GLY A 209 2.65 -22.33 26.71
CA GLY A 209 1.24 -22.32 26.32
C GLY A 209 0.85 -23.53 25.47
N ARG A 210 -0.44 -23.64 25.15
CA ARG A 210 -0.97 -24.70 24.29
C ARG A 210 -0.30 -24.75 22.91
N ALA A 211 0.01 -23.59 22.35
CA ALA A 211 0.79 -23.43 21.13
C ALA A 211 2.06 -22.65 21.45
N LEU A 212 3.22 -23.30 21.34
CA LEU A 212 4.52 -22.72 21.62
C LEU A 212 5.37 -22.65 20.35
N PHE A 213 5.45 -21.46 19.74
CA PHE A 213 6.36 -21.19 18.64
C PHE A 213 7.77 -20.92 19.18
N LEU A 214 8.76 -21.60 18.61
CA LEU A 214 10.16 -21.60 19.09
C LEU A 214 11.15 -21.11 18.02
N GLY A 215 10.65 -20.74 16.83
CA GLY A 215 11.48 -20.59 15.65
C GLY A 215 12.19 -21.90 15.28
N GLU A 216 13.18 -21.85 14.40
CA GLU A 216 13.86 -23.06 13.94
C GLU A 216 14.59 -23.80 15.08
N GLN A 217 14.22 -25.06 15.31
CA GLN A 217 14.87 -25.97 16.25
C GLN A 217 15.30 -27.25 15.53
N GLU A 218 16.42 -27.84 15.96
CA GLU A 218 16.90 -29.14 15.48
C GLU A 218 17.52 -29.90 16.66
N TRP A 219 16.81 -30.91 17.15
CA TRP A 219 17.23 -31.67 18.33
C TRP A 219 16.84 -33.15 18.20
N ARG A 220 17.57 -34.03 18.90
CA ARG A 220 17.24 -35.46 18.95
C ARG A 220 16.32 -35.80 20.13
N TRP A 221 16.51 -35.13 21.27
CA TRP A 221 15.82 -35.41 22.51
C TRP A 221 14.96 -34.22 22.94
N LEU A 222 13.74 -34.51 23.39
CA LEU A 222 12.81 -33.55 24.00
C LEU A 222 12.37 -34.09 25.36
N ARG A 223 12.41 -33.26 26.40
CA ARG A 223 11.96 -33.59 27.74
C ARG A 223 10.89 -32.61 28.19
N LEU A 224 9.78 -33.16 28.67
CA LEU A 224 8.65 -32.43 29.20
C LEU A 224 8.51 -32.74 30.68
N ARG A 225 8.47 -31.70 31.52
CA ARG A 225 8.04 -31.81 32.92
C ARG A 225 6.59 -31.34 33.02
N TYR A 226 5.76 -32.04 33.77
CA TYR A 226 4.32 -31.76 33.85
C TYR A 226 3.75 -32.14 35.21
N GLU A 227 2.59 -31.59 35.55
CA GLU A 227 1.83 -31.95 36.75
C GLU A 227 0.71 -32.95 36.41
N GLY A 228 0.37 -33.80 37.39
CA GLY A 228 -0.71 -34.78 37.28
C GLY A 228 -0.26 -36.18 36.84
N LYS A 229 -1.24 -37.10 36.76
CA LYS A 229 -0.99 -38.53 36.52
C LYS A 229 -0.82 -38.91 35.04
N LYS A 230 -1.21 -38.03 34.11
CA LYS A 230 -1.16 -38.29 32.67
C LYS A 230 -0.20 -37.31 32.00
N PRO A 231 0.74 -37.77 31.15
CA PRO A 231 1.61 -36.87 30.42
C PRO A 231 0.83 -36.02 29.43
N PRO A 232 1.32 -34.80 29.11
CA PRO A 232 0.78 -34.01 28.04
C PRO A 232 1.01 -34.70 26.69
N GLU A 233 0.05 -34.53 25.77
CA GLU A 233 0.16 -34.98 24.41
C GLU A 233 0.76 -33.85 23.56
N VAL A 234 2.01 -34.04 23.13
CA VAL A 234 2.77 -33.06 22.35
C VAL A 234 2.94 -33.50 20.91
N GLU A 235 2.74 -32.56 20.00
CA GLU A 235 3.02 -32.72 18.58
C GLU A 235 4.04 -31.67 18.11
N LEU A 236 5.02 -32.11 17.32
CA LEU A 236 5.94 -31.17 16.67
C LEU A 236 5.26 -30.53 15.47
N ARG A 237 5.44 -29.22 15.33
CA ARG A 237 5.06 -28.44 14.15
C ARG A 237 6.35 -28.03 13.44
N ASP A 238 6.50 -28.45 12.20
CA ASP A 238 7.64 -28.09 11.34
C ASP A 238 7.42 -26.74 10.65
N ALA A 239 8.39 -26.28 9.86
CA ALA A 239 8.32 -25.01 9.15
C ALA A 239 7.23 -24.97 8.06
N ALA A 240 6.75 -26.12 7.57
CA ALA A 240 5.64 -26.14 6.60
C ALA A 240 4.30 -25.87 7.30
N ARG A 241 4.13 -26.36 8.53
CA ARG A 241 2.93 -26.10 9.33
C ARG A 241 2.99 -24.76 10.06
N TRP A 242 4.09 -24.46 10.75
CA TRP A 242 4.32 -23.20 11.46
C TRP A 242 5.56 -22.48 10.89
N PRO A 243 5.43 -21.83 9.71
CA PRO A 243 6.52 -21.01 9.17
C PRO A 243 6.87 -19.83 10.07
N ASP A 244 5.89 -19.30 10.80
CA ASP A 244 6.01 -18.15 11.69
C ASP A 244 5.07 -18.26 12.91
N GLY A 245 5.11 -17.24 13.79
CA GLY A 245 4.23 -17.15 14.95
C GLY A 245 2.75 -16.93 14.58
N ASN A 246 2.46 -16.30 13.44
CA ASN A 246 1.09 -16.10 12.98
C ASN A 246 0.38 -17.44 12.71
N ALA A 247 1.08 -18.40 12.12
CA ALA A 247 0.55 -19.75 11.88
C ALA A 247 0.22 -20.49 13.20
N ALA A 248 1.03 -20.32 14.24
CA ALA A 248 0.76 -20.89 15.56
C ALA A 248 -0.49 -20.28 16.20
N VAL A 249 -0.66 -18.96 16.12
CA VAL A 249 -1.86 -18.27 16.58
C VAL A 249 -3.09 -18.69 15.77
N ALA A 250 -2.96 -18.84 14.46
CA ALA A 250 -4.06 -19.28 13.59
C ALA A 250 -4.51 -20.72 13.89
N GLU A 251 -3.59 -21.63 14.19
CA GLU A 251 -3.95 -22.99 14.64
C GLU A 251 -4.66 -22.95 16.00
N LEU A 252 -4.18 -22.13 16.94
CA LEU A 252 -4.87 -21.94 18.22
C LEU A 252 -6.27 -21.32 18.03
N ALA A 253 -6.42 -20.35 17.14
CA ALA A 253 -7.69 -19.68 16.86
C ALA A 253 -8.77 -20.66 16.41
N LYS A 254 -8.41 -21.63 15.57
CA LYS A 254 -9.32 -22.70 15.11
C LYS A 254 -9.78 -23.63 16.23
N ALA A 255 -9.02 -23.70 17.32
CA ALA A 255 -9.35 -24.51 18.50
C ALA A 255 -10.16 -23.73 19.57
N LEU A 256 -10.44 -22.44 19.35
CA LEU A 256 -11.28 -21.60 20.21
C LEU A 256 -12.66 -21.36 19.56
N PRO A 257 -13.68 -21.03 20.36
CA PRO A 257 -14.94 -20.52 19.83
C PRO A 257 -14.75 -19.34 18.88
N ARG A 258 -15.55 -19.31 17.80
CA ARG A 258 -15.55 -18.19 16.86
C ARG A 258 -15.92 -16.89 17.58
N GLY A 259 -15.13 -15.83 17.36
CA GLY A 259 -15.31 -14.53 18.02
C GLY A 259 -14.28 -14.25 19.13
N GLU A 260 -13.55 -15.27 19.61
CA GLU A 260 -12.51 -15.11 20.64
C GLU A 260 -11.24 -14.40 20.14
N LEU A 261 -10.98 -14.51 18.84
CA LEU A 261 -9.86 -13.91 18.12
C LEU A 261 -10.36 -13.24 16.84
N PRO A 262 -9.57 -12.31 16.26
CA PRO A 262 -9.90 -11.70 14.97
C PRO A 262 -10.12 -12.74 13.87
N ARG A 263 -11.10 -12.50 12.99
CA ARG A 263 -11.42 -13.38 11.86
C ARG A 263 -10.24 -13.65 10.91
N ALA A 264 -9.27 -12.74 10.87
CA ALA A 264 -8.05 -12.88 10.07
C ALA A 264 -7.25 -14.15 10.43
N PHE A 265 -7.23 -14.55 11.70
CA PHE A 265 -6.58 -15.79 12.16
C PHE A 265 -7.41 -17.05 11.87
N LEU A 266 -8.70 -16.91 11.55
CA LEU A 266 -9.57 -18.00 11.12
C LEU A 266 -9.51 -18.23 9.61
N GLY A 267 -8.69 -17.46 8.88
CA GLY A 267 -8.57 -17.56 7.43
C GLY A 267 -9.66 -16.81 6.66
N GLU A 268 -10.32 -15.84 7.31
CA GLU A 268 -11.28 -14.94 6.65
C GLU A 268 -10.65 -13.57 6.43
N GLN A 269 -10.80 -13.03 5.22
CA GLN A 269 -10.37 -11.68 4.91
C GLN A 269 -11.09 -10.68 5.84
N ASN A 270 -10.31 -9.86 6.54
CA ASN A 270 -10.79 -8.66 7.22
C ASN A 270 -10.46 -7.42 6.37
N TYR A 271 -11.30 -6.41 6.50
CA TYR A 271 -11.09 -5.09 5.92
C TYR A 271 -10.85 -4.05 7.01
N TRP A 272 -10.10 -2.99 6.69
CA TRP A 272 -9.75 -1.93 7.64
C TRP A 272 -9.61 -0.58 6.94
N THR A 273 -9.57 0.50 7.72
CA THR A 273 -9.21 1.84 7.25
C THR A 273 -8.24 2.49 8.24
N VAL A 274 -7.59 3.58 7.81
CA VAL A 274 -6.59 4.32 8.60
C VAL A 274 -7.29 5.37 9.46
N VAL A 275 -6.80 5.55 10.69
CA VAL A 275 -7.13 6.69 11.54
C VAL A 275 -5.87 7.44 11.88
N GLY A 276 -5.85 8.74 11.58
CA GLY A 276 -4.68 9.57 11.77
C GLY A 276 -4.96 11.04 11.42
N VAL A 277 -3.89 11.82 11.41
CA VAL A 277 -3.88 13.22 10.99
C VAL A 277 -3.06 13.34 9.70
N ASP A 278 -3.22 14.44 8.97
CA ASP A 278 -2.36 14.74 7.81
C ASP A 278 -0.87 14.70 8.19
N GLY A 279 -0.08 13.99 7.39
CA GLY A 279 1.36 13.85 7.57
C GLY A 279 1.77 12.94 8.73
N GLY A 280 0.81 12.27 9.40
CA GLY A 280 1.04 11.45 10.59
C GLY A 280 1.15 9.94 10.36
N ALA A 281 1.30 9.47 9.12
CA ALA A 281 1.13 8.07 8.76
C ALA A 281 1.98 7.07 9.58
N GLN A 282 3.20 7.42 10.00
CA GLN A 282 4.07 6.51 10.77
C GLN A 282 3.50 6.08 12.12
N ARG A 283 2.66 6.93 12.72
CA ARG A 283 2.01 6.69 14.02
C ARG A 283 0.49 6.60 13.87
N SER A 284 0.00 6.37 12.66
CA SER A 284 -1.42 6.16 12.38
C SER A 284 -1.92 4.84 13.01
N GLY A 285 -3.15 4.87 13.48
CA GLY A 285 -3.89 3.67 13.86
C GLY A 285 -4.65 3.08 12.68
N LEU A 286 -5.21 1.88 12.87
CA LEU A 286 -6.18 1.28 11.95
C LEU A 286 -7.47 0.96 12.68
N VAL A 287 -8.59 0.98 11.97
CA VAL A 287 -9.88 0.48 12.46
C VAL A 287 -10.31 -0.68 11.59
N SER A 288 -10.53 -1.84 12.20
CA SER A 288 -11.07 -3.00 11.49
C SER A 288 -12.56 -2.84 11.23
N GLU A 289 -13.09 -3.51 10.22
CA GLU A 289 -14.52 -3.57 9.94
C GLU A 289 -15.34 -4.14 11.11
N ASP A 290 -14.66 -4.80 12.05
CA ASP A 290 -15.24 -5.38 13.26
C ASP A 290 -15.19 -4.42 14.45
N GLY A 291 -14.52 -3.26 14.35
CA GLY A 291 -14.43 -2.26 15.41
C GLY A 291 -13.22 -2.41 16.33
N ALA A 292 -12.26 -3.27 15.99
CA ALA A 292 -10.96 -3.30 16.66
C ALA A 292 -10.13 -2.09 16.21
N ILE A 293 -9.38 -1.48 17.13
CA ILE A 293 -8.56 -0.29 16.85
C ILE A 293 -7.09 -0.60 17.13
N GLU A 294 -6.26 -0.67 16.08
CA GLU A 294 -4.80 -0.74 16.19
C GLU A 294 -4.24 0.62 16.60
N LEU A 295 -3.39 0.64 17.62
CA LEU A 295 -3.01 1.88 18.31
C LEU A 295 -1.85 2.65 17.67
N THR A 296 -1.07 1.98 16.83
CA THR A 296 0.04 2.54 16.04
C THR A 296 0.45 1.50 15.01
N ARG A 297 1.20 1.90 13.97
CA ARG A 297 1.77 0.99 12.99
C ARG A 297 2.49 -0.19 13.63
N GLY A 298 2.02 -1.41 13.35
CA GLY A 298 2.61 -2.65 13.88
C GLY A 298 2.32 -2.91 15.36
N GLY A 299 1.49 -2.08 15.98
CA GLY A 299 1.18 -2.11 17.40
C GLY A 299 0.01 -3.03 17.78
N PRO A 300 -0.30 -3.10 19.09
CA PRO A 300 -1.44 -3.85 19.57
C PRO A 300 -2.76 -3.16 19.21
N SER A 301 -3.85 -3.90 19.36
CA SER A 301 -5.20 -3.39 19.12
C SER A 301 -6.07 -3.44 20.38
N ILE A 302 -7.07 -2.56 20.44
CA ILE A 302 -8.16 -2.62 21.41
C ILE A 302 -9.41 -3.20 20.72
N GLU A 303 -9.85 -4.36 21.18
CA GLU A 303 -11.02 -5.07 20.67
C GLU A 303 -12.22 -4.89 21.62
N PRO A 304 -13.40 -4.44 21.13
CA PRO A 304 -14.61 -4.39 21.93
C PRO A 304 -15.33 -5.74 21.99
N THR A 305 -15.94 -6.04 23.13
CA THR A 305 -16.89 -7.14 23.34
C THR A 305 -17.96 -6.68 24.33
N VAL A 306 -19.21 -7.15 24.21
CA VAL A 306 -20.26 -6.85 25.19
C VAL A 306 -20.66 -8.12 25.92
N ARG A 307 -20.59 -8.11 27.25
CA ARG A 307 -21.15 -9.18 28.09
C ARG A 307 -22.56 -8.81 28.52
N LEU A 308 -23.52 -9.70 28.28
CA LEU A 308 -24.91 -9.56 28.69
C LEU A 308 -25.10 -9.98 30.16
N ALA A 309 -26.24 -9.63 30.75
CA ALA A 309 -26.57 -9.95 32.14
C ALA A 309 -26.58 -11.46 32.44
N ASP A 310 -26.91 -12.30 31.45
CA ASP A 310 -26.88 -13.77 31.56
C ASP A 310 -25.46 -14.36 31.40
N GLY A 311 -24.45 -13.52 31.18
CA GLY A 311 -23.06 -13.90 31.03
C GLY A 311 -22.63 -14.20 29.59
N ARG A 312 -23.54 -14.23 28.61
CA ARG A 312 -23.18 -14.42 27.19
C ARG A 312 -22.32 -13.26 26.69
N LEU A 313 -21.38 -13.57 25.80
CA LEU A 313 -20.55 -12.59 25.11
C LEU A 313 -21.10 -12.34 23.70
N VAL A 314 -21.25 -11.06 23.36
CA VAL A 314 -21.53 -10.57 22.02
C VAL A 314 -20.24 -9.99 21.46
N THR A 315 -19.68 -10.68 20.48
CA THR A 315 -18.46 -10.31 19.75
C THR A 315 -18.82 -9.96 18.30
N TRP A 316 -17.82 -9.64 17.48
CA TRP A 316 -17.98 -9.48 16.03
C TRP A 316 -18.69 -10.67 15.35
N ALA A 317 -18.60 -11.87 15.92
CA ALA A 317 -19.16 -13.09 15.33
C ALA A 317 -20.68 -13.24 15.54
N GLN A 318 -21.29 -12.44 16.42
CA GLN A 318 -22.73 -12.52 16.74
C GLN A 318 -23.54 -11.32 16.22
N VAL A 319 -22.90 -10.39 15.53
CA VAL A 319 -23.52 -9.10 15.16
C VAL A 319 -23.64 -8.94 13.66
N ARG A 320 -24.63 -8.16 13.23
CA ARG A 320 -24.59 -7.55 11.90
C ARG A 320 -23.79 -6.25 11.98
N THR A 321 -22.78 -6.11 11.12
CA THR A 321 -21.93 -4.92 11.07
C THR A 321 -22.41 -3.93 10.00
N GLY A 322 -22.28 -2.64 10.29
CA GLY A 322 -22.47 -1.56 9.32
C GLY A 322 -21.41 -0.48 9.49
N HIS A 323 -21.11 0.23 8.40
CA HIS A 323 -19.99 1.15 8.33
C HIS A 323 -20.44 2.51 7.80
N SER A 324 -19.83 3.58 8.28
CA SER A 324 -19.99 4.93 7.73
C SER A 324 -18.76 5.78 8.08
N LEU A 325 -18.69 6.98 7.50
CA LEU A 325 -17.72 8.01 7.86
C LEU A 325 -18.47 9.23 8.44
N ILE A 326 -17.91 9.85 9.49
CA ILE A 326 -18.30 11.20 9.91
C ILE A 326 -17.42 12.19 9.14
N GLU A 327 -18.05 13.19 8.52
CA GLU A 327 -17.39 14.22 7.71
C GLU A 327 -16.41 13.61 6.68
N HIS A 328 -16.81 12.48 6.08
CA HIS A 328 -16.05 11.74 5.05
C HIS A 328 -14.65 11.23 5.48
N ALA A 329 -14.29 11.30 6.77
CA ALA A 329 -12.95 10.98 7.24
C ALA A 329 -12.91 10.08 8.49
N LEU A 330 -13.79 10.28 9.48
CA LEU A 330 -13.71 9.53 10.74
C LEU A 330 -14.51 8.22 10.67
N PRO A 331 -13.88 7.04 10.79
CA PRO A 331 -14.58 5.76 10.66
C PRO A 331 -15.51 5.46 11.82
N VAL A 332 -16.66 4.91 11.44
CA VAL A 332 -17.69 4.40 12.35
C VAL A 332 -17.99 2.95 12.01
N VAL A 333 -18.02 2.09 13.03
CA VAL A 333 -18.52 0.72 12.98
C VAL A 333 -19.76 0.62 13.86
N ARG A 334 -20.83 0.03 13.34
CA ARG A 334 -22.07 -0.24 14.07
C ARG A 334 -22.30 -1.73 14.16
N TRP A 335 -22.46 -2.24 15.36
CA TRP A 335 -22.91 -3.59 15.67
C TRP A 335 -24.40 -3.57 15.99
N GLN A 336 -25.13 -4.49 15.40
CA GLN A 336 -26.54 -4.71 15.67
C GLN A 336 -26.77 -6.14 16.13
N HIS A 337 -27.38 -6.27 17.30
CA HIS A 337 -27.80 -7.52 17.91
C HIS A 337 -29.15 -7.30 18.62
N ALA A 338 -29.93 -8.37 18.82
CA ALA A 338 -31.27 -8.26 19.41
C ALA A 338 -31.27 -7.66 20.82
N ASP A 339 -30.23 -7.95 21.60
CA ASP A 339 -30.11 -7.53 23.00
C ASP A 339 -29.26 -6.26 23.19
N VAL A 340 -28.50 -5.82 22.18
CA VAL A 340 -27.57 -4.69 22.31
C VAL A 340 -27.16 -4.11 20.95
N GLU A 341 -26.95 -2.79 20.92
CA GLU A 341 -26.29 -2.10 19.81
C GLU A 341 -24.99 -1.45 20.31
N LEU A 342 -23.92 -1.54 19.53
CA LEU A 342 -22.66 -0.88 19.82
C LEU A 342 -22.22 -0.04 18.63
N ARG A 343 -21.88 1.23 18.85
CA ARG A 343 -21.30 2.12 17.85
C ARG A 343 -19.88 2.49 18.27
N VAL A 344 -18.90 2.08 17.47
CA VAL A 344 -17.48 2.40 17.63
C VAL A 344 -17.14 3.54 16.68
N GLU A 345 -16.59 4.62 17.21
CA GLU A 345 -16.09 5.76 16.43
C GLU A 345 -14.63 6.00 16.77
N ALA A 346 -13.82 6.27 15.76
CA ALA A 346 -12.42 6.57 15.96
C ALA A 346 -12.03 7.85 15.21
N GLY A 347 -11.09 8.59 15.79
CA GLY A 347 -10.49 9.76 15.19
C GLY A 347 -9.08 9.98 15.72
N ALA A 348 -8.43 11.03 15.22
CA ALA A 348 -7.12 11.43 15.71
C ALA A 348 -7.01 12.95 15.70
N ASP A 349 -6.18 13.47 16.60
CA ASP A 349 -5.79 14.87 16.65
C ASP A 349 -4.31 15.02 17.05
N GLY A 350 -3.87 16.25 17.31
CA GLY A 350 -2.49 16.55 17.65
C GLY A 350 -1.58 16.74 16.43
N PRO A 351 -0.29 17.03 16.66
CA PRO A 351 0.66 17.29 15.57
C PRO A 351 1.04 16.00 14.83
N ALA A 352 1.35 16.11 13.54
CA ALA A 352 1.77 14.99 12.68
C ALA A 352 2.88 14.10 13.26
N LYS A 353 3.82 14.66 14.03
CA LYS A 353 4.92 13.90 14.67
C LYS A 353 4.49 13.10 15.90
N ALA A 354 3.35 13.42 16.50
CA ALA A 354 2.83 12.78 17.69
C ALA A 354 1.29 12.80 17.69
N PRO A 355 0.65 12.13 16.70
CA PRO A 355 -0.80 12.05 16.65
C PRO A 355 -1.32 11.29 17.86
N GLN A 356 -2.50 11.69 18.32
CA GLN A 356 -3.19 11.07 19.45
C GLN A 356 -4.48 10.46 18.93
N LEU A 357 -4.70 9.18 19.24
CA LEU A 357 -5.89 8.45 18.84
C LEU A 357 -7.00 8.69 19.86
N LEU A 358 -8.21 8.80 19.33
CA LEU A 358 -9.45 9.05 20.05
C LEU A 358 -10.42 7.93 19.70
N ALA A 359 -11.06 7.31 20.69
CA ALA A 359 -12.08 6.30 20.45
C ALA A 359 -13.28 6.48 21.36
N ARG A 360 -14.47 6.38 20.78
CA ARG A 360 -15.76 6.43 21.48
C ARG A 360 -16.58 5.19 21.17
N TYR A 361 -17.12 4.58 22.22
CA TYR A 361 -17.99 3.41 22.19
C TYR A 361 -19.34 3.80 22.76
N THR A 362 -20.38 3.83 21.92
CA THR A 362 -21.74 4.13 22.36
C THR A 362 -22.56 2.86 22.38
N LEU A 363 -22.91 2.42 23.59
CA LEU A 363 -23.76 1.26 23.83
C LEU A 363 -25.22 1.72 23.92
N ARG A 364 -26.13 1.03 23.24
CA ARG A 364 -27.57 1.29 23.30
C ARG A 364 -28.35 0.02 23.61
N ASN A 365 -29.39 0.16 24.43
CA ASN A 365 -30.35 -0.89 24.72
C ASN A 365 -31.52 -0.84 23.71
N PRO A 366 -31.59 -1.75 22.72
CA PRO A 366 -32.69 -1.79 21.77
C PRO A 366 -33.95 -2.49 22.34
N THR A 367 -33.87 -3.08 23.53
CA THR A 367 -34.95 -3.89 24.10
C THR A 367 -35.99 -3.04 24.83
N SER A 368 -37.13 -3.64 25.18
CA SER A 368 -38.20 -3.00 25.95
C SER A 368 -38.04 -3.08 27.46
N LYS A 369 -36.93 -3.63 27.97
CA LYS A 369 -36.64 -3.79 29.40
C LYS A 369 -35.30 -3.15 29.77
N PRO A 370 -35.10 -2.71 31.02
CA PRO A 370 -33.77 -2.34 31.49
C PRO A 370 -32.79 -3.51 31.33
N GLN A 371 -31.57 -3.20 30.89
CA GLN A 371 -30.52 -4.18 30.66
C GLN A 371 -29.25 -3.79 31.39
N ARG A 372 -28.54 -4.81 31.87
CA ARG A 372 -27.18 -4.67 32.41
C ARG A 372 -26.19 -5.24 31.42
N TYR A 373 -25.15 -4.47 31.15
CA TYR A 373 -24.08 -4.83 30.24
C TYR A 373 -22.73 -4.64 30.94
N SER A 374 -21.74 -5.44 30.53
CA SER A 374 -20.35 -5.05 30.70
C SER A 374 -19.73 -4.81 29.32
N LEU A 375 -19.30 -3.58 29.04
CA LEU A 375 -18.42 -3.32 27.90
C LEU A 375 -17.01 -3.78 28.27
N LEU A 376 -16.49 -4.71 27.48
CA LEU A 376 -15.16 -5.30 27.61
C LEU A 376 -14.28 -4.70 26.52
N LEU A 377 -13.24 -3.96 26.90
CA LEU A 377 -12.23 -3.44 25.97
C LEU A 377 -10.92 -4.19 26.22
N ALA A 378 -10.59 -5.10 25.32
CA ALA A 378 -9.41 -5.95 25.45
C ALA A 378 -8.25 -5.37 24.63
N LEU A 379 -7.12 -5.09 25.28
CA LEU A 379 -5.86 -4.83 24.60
C LEU A 379 -5.20 -6.16 24.24
N ARG A 380 -4.93 -6.35 22.95
CA ARG A 380 -4.54 -7.63 22.37
C ARG A 380 -3.25 -7.50 21.54
N PRO A 381 -2.35 -8.50 21.59
CA PRO A 381 -1.04 -8.44 20.94
C PRO A 381 -1.14 -8.85 19.46
N TRP A 382 -2.14 -8.33 18.76
CA TRP A 382 -2.30 -8.46 17.32
C TRP A 382 -2.75 -7.15 16.72
N GLN A 383 -2.24 -6.94 15.51
CA GLN A 383 -2.53 -5.84 14.62
C GLN A 383 -3.93 -6.01 14.03
N VAL A 384 -4.53 -4.89 13.61
CA VAL A 384 -5.68 -4.91 12.69
C VAL A 384 -5.21 -5.31 11.29
N ASN A 385 -3.99 -4.88 10.91
CA ASN A 385 -3.31 -5.35 9.71
C ASN A 385 -3.11 -6.87 9.77
N PRO A 386 -3.77 -7.67 8.91
CA PRO A 386 -3.85 -9.12 9.10
C PRO A 386 -2.60 -9.87 8.64
N PRO A 387 -2.40 -11.14 9.06
CA PRO A 387 -1.22 -11.94 8.69
C PRO A 387 -0.96 -12.08 7.20
N GLN A 388 -2.00 -11.96 6.37
CA GLN A 388 -1.89 -12.06 4.90
C GLN A 388 -1.28 -10.82 4.25
N GLN A 389 -1.09 -9.71 4.98
CA GLN A 389 -0.33 -8.56 4.49
C GLN A 389 1.14 -8.70 4.89
N PHE A 390 2.00 -8.73 3.88
CA PHE A 390 3.43 -8.92 4.02
C PHE A 390 4.11 -8.07 2.93
N LEU A 391 4.84 -7.01 3.29
CA LEU A 391 5.77 -6.31 2.40
C LEU A 391 6.70 -5.48 3.28
N SER A 392 6.36 -4.23 3.56
CA SER A 392 7.14 -3.35 4.44
C SER A 392 6.81 -3.55 5.92
N THR A 393 5.64 -4.09 6.26
CA THR A 393 5.24 -4.39 7.64
C THR A 393 4.48 -5.71 7.66
N GLN A 394 5.01 -6.70 8.37
CA GLN A 394 4.34 -7.98 8.57
C GLN A 394 3.11 -7.79 9.45
N GLY A 395 1.93 -8.15 8.93
CA GLY A 395 0.69 -8.13 9.71
C GLY A 395 0.54 -9.34 10.63
N GLY A 396 -0.51 -9.32 11.47
CA GLY A 396 -0.82 -10.36 12.44
C GLY A 396 -0.33 -10.01 13.86
N ILE A 397 0.54 -10.84 14.44
CA ILE A 397 1.02 -10.64 15.82
C ILE A 397 1.77 -9.30 15.99
N SER A 398 1.61 -8.69 17.16
CA SER A 398 2.36 -7.52 17.63
C SER A 398 2.97 -7.87 18.98
N PRO A 399 4.26 -8.27 19.02
CA PRO A 399 4.90 -8.67 20.26
C PRO A 399 4.88 -7.57 21.32
N LEU A 400 4.39 -7.90 22.52
CA LEU A 400 4.34 -7.00 23.68
C LEU A 400 5.12 -7.63 24.84
N PRO A 401 6.26 -7.03 25.25
CA PRO A 401 7.01 -7.58 26.38
C PRO A 401 6.27 -7.45 27.71
N THR A 402 5.56 -6.34 27.89
CA THR A 402 4.90 -5.98 29.14
C THR A 402 3.62 -5.21 28.88
N VAL A 403 2.61 -5.45 29.73
CA VAL A 403 1.44 -4.59 29.91
C VAL A 403 1.35 -4.15 31.36
N ALA A 404 0.92 -2.92 31.63
CA ALA A 404 0.78 -2.42 33.00
C ALA A 404 -0.41 -1.48 33.15
N TRP A 405 -0.97 -1.42 34.35
CA TRP A 405 -2.01 -0.48 34.73
C TRP A 405 -1.53 0.35 35.92
N ALA A 406 -1.36 1.65 35.69
CA ALA A 406 -0.91 2.60 36.70
C ALA A 406 -1.50 3.98 36.39
N ASP A 407 -1.80 4.77 37.43
CA ASP A 407 -2.28 6.15 37.31
C ASP A 407 -3.51 6.31 36.40
N GLY A 408 -4.41 5.32 36.43
CA GLY A 408 -5.61 5.30 35.60
C GLY A 408 -5.34 5.08 34.11
N LYS A 409 -4.16 4.57 33.74
CA LYS A 409 -3.74 4.34 32.35
C LYS A 409 -3.29 2.90 32.13
N LEU A 410 -3.68 2.36 30.99
CA LEU A 410 -3.15 1.10 30.48
C LEU A 410 -1.92 1.42 29.61
N THR A 411 -0.77 0.84 29.91
CA THR A 411 0.46 1.03 29.13
C THR A 411 0.89 -0.27 28.45
N ALA A 412 1.24 -0.15 27.17
CA ALA A 412 1.71 -1.26 26.33
C ALA A 412 2.51 -0.69 25.15
N ALA A 413 3.61 -1.34 24.76
CA ALA A 413 4.43 -0.93 23.61
C ALA A 413 4.82 0.57 23.58
N GLY A 414 5.09 1.17 24.73
CA GLY A 414 5.43 2.60 24.83
C GLY A 414 4.24 3.57 24.63
N LEU A 415 3.02 3.05 24.50
CA LEU A 415 1.78 3.79 24.43
C LEU A 415 1.12 3.85 25.82
N ALA A 416 0.37 4.91 26.07
CA ALA A 416 -0.46 5.06 27.26
C ALA A 416 -1.91 5.33 26.84
N ILE A 417 -2.83 4.46 27.23
CA ILE A 417 -4.26 4.56 26.95
C ILE A 417 -4.95 5.05 28.21
N GLN A 418 -5.56 6.22 28.14
CA GLN A 418 -6.33 6.80 29.23
C GLN A 418 -7.82 6.69 28.90
N PRO A 419 -8.57 5.82 29.60
CA PRO A 419 -10.02 5.83 29.50
C PRO A 419 -10.60 7.09 30.12
N ARG A 420 -11.69 7.60 29.54
CA ARG A 420 -12.42 8.76 30.04
C ARG A 420 -13.11 8.44 31.37
N GLU A 421 -13.74 7.28 31.44
CA GLU A 421 -14.31 6.73 32.66
C GLU A 421 -13.33 5.77 33.34
N THR A 422 -13.35 5.70 34.66
CA THR A 422 -12.58 4.69 35.39
C THR A 422 -13.19 3.30 35.14
N PRO A 423 -12.41 2.31 34.65
CA PRO A 423 -12.90 0.94 34.53
C PRO A 423 -13.27 0.37 35.91
N ALA A 424 -14.31 -0.47 35.96
CA ALA A 424 -14.65 -1.21 37.18
C ALA A 424 -13.51 -2.15 37.58
N GLU A 425 -12.88 -2.79 36.59
CA GLU A 425 -11.71 -3.65 36.78
C GLU A 425 -10.79 -3.61 35.58
N VAL A 426 -9.49 -3.87 35.82
CA VAL A 426 -8.48 -4.12 34.80
C VAL A 426 -7.75 -5.41 35.15
N ARG A 427 -7.74 -6.37 34.22
CA ARG A 427 -7.14 -7.72 34.40
C ARG A 427 -6.20 -8.05 33.25
N ALA A 428 -5.27 -8.98 33.44
CA ALA A 428 -4.40 -9.43 32.35
C ALA A 428 -3.96 -10.88 32.49
N ALA A 429 -3.78 -11.55 31.36
CA ALA A 429 -3.31 -12.93 31.27
C ALA A 429 -2.14 -13.04 30.28
N SER A 430 -1.20 -13.94 30.60
CA SER A 430 -0.12 -14.34 29.69
C SER A 430 -0.67 -15.18 28.52
N TRP A 431 0.12 -15.32 27.45
CA TRP A 431 -0.19 -16.26 26.38
C TRP A 431 -0.38 -17.69 26.88
N SER A 432 0.45 -18.09 27.84
CA SER A 432 0.45 -19.43 28.42
C SER A 432 -0.85 -19.81 29.14
N ALA A 433 -1.54 -18.83 29.74
CA ALA A 433 -2.86 -19.01 30.34
C ALA A 433 -3.98 -19.16 29.29
N GLY A 434 -3.74 -18.74 28.05
CA GLY A 434 -4.66 -18.80 26.93
C GLY A 434 -5.31 -17.45 26.61
N PRO A 435 -5.53 -17.13 25.31
CA PRO A 435 -5.96 -15.80 24.91
C PRO A 435 -7.48 -15.59 25.01
N GLY A 436 -8.32 -16.56 25.39
CA GLY A 436 -9.78 -16.39 25.37
C GLY A 436 -10.31 -15.37 26.38
N PHE A 437 -11.47 -14.75 26.10
CA PHE A 437 -12.17 -13.85 27.01
C PHE A 437 -12.55 -14.52 28.32
N ALA A 438 -12.89 -15.82 28.30
CA ALA A 438 -13.15 -16.58 29.51
C ALA A 438 -11.94 -16.60 30.46
N THR A 439 -10.73 -16.77 29.92
CA THR A 439 -9.47 -16.68 30.67
C THR A 439 -9.25 -15.25 31.18
N LEU A 440 -9.41 -14.24 30.33
CA LEU A 440 -9.20 -12.83 30.70
C LEU A 440 -10.15 -12.36 31.80
N LEU A 441 -11.40 -12.79 31.79
CA LEU A 441 -12.40 -12.46 32.82
C LEU A 441 -12.06 -13.07 34.19
N GLN A 442 -11.32 -14.17 34.22
CA GLN A 442 -10.88 -14.85 35.45
C GLN A 442 -9.45 -14.50 35.86
N ALA A 443 -8.73 -13.76 35.01
CA ALA A 443 -7.34 -13.40 35.23
C ALA A 443 -7.16 -12.48 36.45
N PRO A 444 -5.97 -12.44 37.08
CA PRO A 444 -5.73 -11.56 38.21
C PRO A 444 -5.83 -10.07 37.82
N PRO A 445 -6.15 -9.16 38.76
CA PRO A 445 -6.06 -7.72 38.55
C PRO A 445 -4.67 -7.32 38.05
N LEU A 446 -4.63 -6.40 37.08
CA LEU A 446 -3.39 -5.95 36.46
C LEU A 446 -2.76 -4.82 37.30
N THR A 447 -1.51 -5.02 37.71
CA THR A 447 -0.57 -3.93 38.03
C THR A 447 0.49 -3.88 36.94
N GLN A 448 1.19 -5.00 36.73
CA GLN A 448 2.14 -5.21 35.65
C GLN A 448 2.20 -6.70 35.32
N LEU A 449 2.30 -7.05 34.04
CA LEU A 449 2.48 -8.41 33.56
C LEU A 449 3.55 -8.40 32.47
N ALA A 450 4.62 -9.18 32.68
CA ALA A 450 5.59 -9.53 31.66
C ALA A 450 5.30 -10.94 31.15
N ASP A 451 5.39 -11.15 29.84
CA ASP A 451 5.09 -12.43 29.19
C ASP A 451 6.30 -12.94 28.43
N ALA A 452 6.69 -14.19 28.67
CA ALA A 452 7.89 -14.77 28.06
C ALA A 452 7.71 -14.99 26.54
N GLU A 453 6.48 -15.24 26.11
CA GLU A 453 6.10 -15.42 24.71
C GLU A 453 5.76 -14.09 24.02
N LEU A 454 5.84 -12.96 24.74
CA LEU A 454 5.55 -11.61 24.23
C LEU A 454 4.12 -11.43 23.69
N LEU A 455 3.15 -12.19 24.19
CA LEU A 455 1.75 -12.12 23.74
C LEU A 455 0.75 -11.99 24.93
N PRO A 456 0.97 -11.07 25.90
CA PRO A 456 0.02 -10.81 26.97
C PRO A 456 -1.24 -10.13 26.41
N SER A 457 -2.35 -10.34 27.09
CA SER A 457 -3.60 -9.61 26.83
C SER A 457 -4.12 -8.96 28.12
N ALA A 458 -4.67 -7.75 28.00
CA ALA A 458 -5.28 -7.03 29.11
C ALA A 458 -6.74 -6.71 28.80
N LEU A 459 -7.58 -6.60 29.83
CA LEU A 459 -9.01 -6.37 29.71
C LEU A 459 -9.44 -5.26 30.67
N MET A 460 -10.05 -4.20 30.14
CA MET A 460 -10.78 -3.19 30.90
C MET A 460 -12.28 -3.52 30.88
N ARG A 461 -12.93 -3.53 32.04
CA ARG A 461 -14.36 -3.83 32.20
C ARG A 461 -15.13 -2.59 32.66
N PHE A 462 -16.19 -2.24 31.96
CA PHE A 462 -17.09 -1.14 32.30
C PHE A 462 -18.52 -1.66 32.45
N ASP A 463 -19.10 -1.55 33.64
CA ASP A 463 -20.47 -1.98 33.89
C ASP A 463 -21.46 -0.84 33.65
N ILE A 464 -22.54 -1.14 32.95
CA ILE A 464 -23.53 -0.16 32.53
C ILE A 464 -24.93 -0.75 32.70
N GLU A 465 -25.83 -0.01 33.32
CA GLU A 465 -27.26 -0.27 33.31
C GLU A 465 -27.92 0.75 32.38
N LEU A 466 -28.75 0.29 31.43
CA LEU A 466 -29.44 1.13 30.45
C LEU A 466 -30.94 0.81 30.46
N ALA A 467 -31.77 1.84 30.60
CA ALA A 467 -33.20 1.77 30.38
C ALA A 467 -33.54 1.45 28.91
N PRO A 468 -34.79 1.05 28.60
CA PRO A 468 -35.22 0.83 27.21
C PRO A 468 -34.94 2.04 26.31
N GLY A 469 -34.21 1.82 25.21
CA GLY A 469 -33.85 2.86 24.24
C GLY A 469 -32.71 3.79 24.68
N GLU A 470 -32.26 3.72 25.94
CA GLU A 470 -31.15 4.53 26.46
C GLU A 470 -29.83 4.15 25.81
N ALA A 471 -28.96 5.14 25.63
CA ALA A 471 -27.61 4.97 25.15
C ALA A 471 -26.60 5.67 26.07
N ARG A 472 -25.43 5.05 26.25
CA ARG A 472 -24.31 5.63 27.00
C ARG A 472 -23.02 5.48 26.22
N SER A 473 -22.25 6.55 26.17
CA SER A 473 -20.92 6.56 25.55
C SER A 473 -19.84 6.39 26.60
N LEU A 474 -18.79 5.65 26.23
CA LEU A 474 -17.52 5.49 26.93
C LEU A 474 -16.39 5.74 25.94
N GLY A 475 -15.15 5.92 26.40
CA GLY A 475 -14.05 6.03 25.45
C GLY A 475 -12.67 6.15 26.06
N TRP A 476 -11.68 6.34 25.20
CA TRP A 476 -10.28 6.49 25.59
C TRP A 476 -9.52 7.39 24.62
N VAL A 477 -8.37 7.89 25.09
CA VAL A 477 -7.39 8.64 24.30
C VAL A 477 -5.98 8.08 24.51
N THR A 478 -5.08 8.20 23.53
CA THR A 478 -3.65 7.87 23.70
C THR A 478 -2.78 9.04 24.17
N GLY A 479 -3.38 10.23 24.31
CA GLY A 479 -2.73 11.44 24.81
C GLY A 479 -3.74 12.57 25.02
N GLY A 480 -3.32 13.63 25.71
CA GLY A 480 -4.18 14.78 26.04
C GLY A 480 -5.25 14.45 27.10
N ASP A 481 -6.25 15.32 27.23
CA ASP A 481 -7.34 15.14 28.20
C ASP A 481 -8.40 14.16 27.66
N ALA A 482 -8.67 13.10 28.43
CA ALA A 482 -9.72 12.12 28.14
C ALA A 482 -11.13 12.66 28.45
N GLY A 483 -11.26 13.60 29.39
CA GLY A 483 -12.53 14.26 29.72
C GLY A 483 -13.10 15.05 28.53
N ALA A 484 -12.23 15.60 27.69
CA ALA A 484 -12.58 16.35 26.49
C ALA A 484 -12.82 15.49 25.22
N LEU A 485 -12.85 14.15 25.33
CA LEU A 485 -12.94 13.23 24.17
C LEU A 485 -14.01 13.63 23.13
N ASP A 486 -15.25 13.90 23.58
CA ASP A 486 -16.35 14.23 22.67
C ASP A 486 -16.10 15.54 21.92
N THR A 487 -15.55 16.53 22.60
CA THR A 487 -15.18 17.82 21.99
C THR A 487 -14.04 17.64 20.99
N ARG A 488 -13.03 16.84 21.34
CA ARG A 488 -11.88 16.57 20.46
C ARG A 488 -12.28 15.83 19.19
N LEU A 489 -13.16 14.83 19.29
CA LEU A 489 -13.73 14.16 18.12
C LEU A 489 -14.53 15.14 17.23
N ALA A 490 -15.33 16.01 17.84
CA ALA A 490 -16.09 17.02 17.09
C ALA A 490 -15.17 18.05 16.39
N VAL A 491 -14.09 18.47 17.05
CA VAL A 491 -13.07 19.37 16.45
C VAL A 491 -12.35 18.67 15.30
N ALA A 492 -11.91 17.42 15.48
CA ALA A 492 -11.28 16.64 14.41
C ALA A 492 -12.20 16.48 13.20
N ALA A 493 -13.49 16.21 13.42
CA ALA A 493 -14.49 16.12 12.36
C ALA A 493 -14.67 17.47 11.63
N ALA A 494 -14.75 18.58 12.37
CA ALA A 494 -14.86 19.91 11.81
C ALA A 494 -13.64 20.30 10.96
N GLN A 495 -12.44 19.99 11.44
CA GLN A 495 -11.20 20.21 10.68
C GLN A 495 -11.20 19.47 9.34
N TRP A 496 -11.68 18.22 9.32
CA TRP A 496 -11.83 17.48 8.06
C TRP A 496 -12.89 18.11 7.16
N ARG A 497 -14.08 18.43 7.66
CA ARG A 497 -15.12 19.08 6.86
C ARG A 497 -14.62 20.36 6.19
N ASP A 498 -13.99 21.24 6.96
CA ASP A 498 -13.54 22.54 6.47
C ASP A 498 -12.42 22.38 5.43
N ARG A 499 -11.50 21.43 5.64
CA ARG A 499 -10.40 21.14 4.72
C ARG A 499 -10.85 20.46 3.42
N LEU A 500 -11.76 19.49 3.52
CA LEU A 500 -12.27 18.73 2.37
C LEU A 500 -13.35 19.49 1.58
N GLY A 501 -13.84 20.61 2.12
CA GLY A 501 -14.94 21.40 1.57
C GLY A 501 -14.55 22.49 0.56
N VAL A 502 -13.26 22.63 0.20
CA VAL A 502 -12.79 23.71 -0.71
C VAL A 502 -13.43 23.61 -2.10
N LEU A 503 -13.61 22.39 -2.62
CA LEU A 503 -14.39 22.15 -3.83
C LEU A 503 -15.84 21.85 -3.45
N GLU A 504 -16.74 22.74 -3.85
CA GLU A 504 -18.16 22.59 -3.66
C GLU A 504 -18.81 21.98 -4.90
N LEU A 505 -19.54 20.88 -4.68
CA LEU A 505 -20.27 20.17 -5.71
C LEU A 505 -21.74 20.09 -5.31
N ASN A 506 -22.60 20.61 -6.16
CA ASN A 506 -24.03 20.38 -6.09
C ASN A 506 -24.40 19.39 -7.20
N LEU A 507 -24.67 18.14 -6.84
CA LEU A 507 -24.98 17.08 -7.80
C LEU A 507 -26.34 16.47 -7.46
N PRO A 508 -27.06 15.90 -8.46
CA PRO A 508 -28.29 15.18 -8.18
C PRO A 508 -28.04 13.97 -7.25
N PRO A 509 -29.04 13.49 -6.49
CA PRO A 509 -28.85 12.45 -5.46
C PRO A 509 -28.14 11.18 -5.94
N GLN A 510 -28.41 10.74 -7.17
CA GLN A 510 -27.77 9.56 -7.79
C GLN A 510 -26.27 9.73 -8.09
N ALA A 511 -25.77 10.97 -8.12
CA ALA A 511 -24.37 11.32 -8.32
C ALA A 511 -23.66 11.71 -7.02
N GLN A 512 -24.39 11.84 -5.91
CA GLN A 512 -23.82 12.19 -4.60
C GLN A 512 -22.68 11.24 -4.15
N PRO A 513 -22.74 9.92 -4.38
CA PRO A 513 -21.64 9.02 -4.03
C PRO A 513 -20.30 9.41 -4.68
N ILE A 514 -20.34 10.14 -5.80
CA ILE A 514 -19.12 10.62 -6.47
C ILE A 514 -18.48 11.76 -5.67
N ALA A 515 -19.28 12.76 -5.28
CA ALA A 515 -18.78 13.84 -4.43
C ALA A 515 -18.29 13.34 -3.06
N ASP A 516 -19.04 12.41 -2.44
CA ASP A 516 -18.70 11.84 -1.14
C ASP A 516 -17.40 11.03 -1.20
N THR A 517 -17.23 10.21 -2.25
CA THR A 517 -16.00 9.45 -2.46
C THR A 517 -14.83 10.37 -2.81
N MET A 518 -15.05 11.50 -3.50
CA MET A 518 -13.97 12.47 -3.76
C MET A 518 -13.45 13.09 -2.46
N ARG A 519 -14.35 13.49 -1.56
CA ARG A 519 -13.97 14.01 -0.23
C ARG A 519 -13.23 12.97 0.59
N SER A 520 -13.72 11.73 0.60
CA SER A 520 -13.02 10.62 1.27
C SER A 520 -11.64 10.34 0.64
N ALA A 521 -11.53 10.28 -0.68
CA ALA A 521 -10.27 10.05 -1.38
C ALA A 521 -9.22 11.13 -1.06
N LEU A 522 -9.64 12.40 -0.96
CA LEU A 522 -8.77 13.49 -0.53
C LEU A 522 -8.27 13.28 0.91
N ALA A 523 -9.17 12.93 1.84
CA ALA A 523 -8.79 12.61 3.23
C ALA A 523 -7.84 11.41 3.31
N GLN A 524 -8.07 10.39 2.49
CA GLN A 524 -7.27 9.16 2.42
C GLN A 524 -5.85 9.43 1.91
N ILE A 525 -5.68 10.32 0.92
CA ILE A 525 -4.35 10.81 0.51
C ILE A 525 -3.68 11.54 1.66
N LEU A 526 -4.39 12.46 2.33
CA LEU A 526 -3.82 13.29 3.37
C LEU A 526 -3.38 12.48 4.60
N VAL A 527 -4.21 11.55 5.07
CA VAL A 527 -3.89 10.71 6.24
C VAL A 527 -2.78 9.68 5.96
N SER A 528 -2.56 9.32 4.69
CA SER A 528 -1.50 8.40 4.28
C SER A 528 -0.13 9.07 4.15
N ARG A 529 -0.07 10.40 4.22
CA ARG A 529 1.19 11.15 4.20
C ARG A 529 2.03 10.94 5.44
N ASP A 530 3.35 10.92 5.27
CA ASP A 530 4.32 10.97 6.37
C ASP A 530 5.21 12.22 6.22
N GLY A 531 4.91 13.25 7.02
CA GLY A 531 5.37 14.60 6.77
C GLY A 531 5.06 15.02 5.31
N PRO A 532 6.06 15.40 4.51
CA PRO A 532 5.86 15.77 3.11
C PRO A 532 5.69 14.57 2.17
N ALA A 533 6.02 13.34 2.60
CA ALA A 533 6.02 12.18 1.72
C ALA A 533 4.60 11.71 1.43
N LEU A 534 4.20 11.72 0.15
CA LEU A 534 2.95 11.11 -0.32
C LEU A 534 3.15 9.60 -0.46
N ARG A 535 2.32 8.78 0.20
CA ARG A 535 2.44 7.32 0.16
C ARG A 535 1.14 6.68 -0.30
N PRO A 536 1.18 5.64 -1.15
CA PRO A 536 -0.01 4.84 -1.48
C PRO A 536 -0.61 4.13 -0.27
N GLY A 537 0.16 3.87 0.79
CA GLY A 537 -0.38 3.30 2.02
C GLY A 537 0.54 3.42 3.22
N THR A 538 0.02 3.05 4.39
CA THR A 538 0.69 3.24 5.69
C THR A 538 1.33 1.98 6.25
N ARG A 539 1.11 0.80 5.64
CA ARG A 539 1.63 -0.50 6.12
C ARG A 539 2.51 -1.13 5.04
N SER A 540 1.91 -1.90 4.13
CA SER A 540 2.63 -2.66 3.08
C SER A 540 3.40 -1.73 2.16
N TYR A 541 2.83 -0.56 1.85
CA TYR A 541 3.39 0.41 0.91
C TYR A 541 3.86 1.71 1.57
N ALA A 542 4.50 1.58 2.74
CA ALA A 542 5.02 2.72 3.50
C ALA A 542 6.29 3.35 2.88
N ARG A 543 6.25 3.68 1.57
CA ARG A 543 7.27 4.37 0.78
C ARG A 543 6.60 5.39 -0.13
N SER A 544 7.37 6.30 -0.71
CA SER A 544 6.87 7.35 -1.59
C SER A 544 7.38 7.13 -3.00
N TRP A 545 6.56 6.56 -3.88
CA TRP A 545 6.86 6.44 -5.30
C TRP A 545 6.55 7.77 -6.02
N VAL A 546 7.43 8.21 -6.91
CA VAL A 546 7.18 9.45 -7.68
C VAL A 546 5.99 9.31 -8.62
N ARG A 547 5.73 8.10 -9.12
CA ARG A 547 4.56 7.76 -9.93
C ARG A 547 3.26 8.09 -9.23
N ASP A 548 3.08 7.52 -8.05
CA ASP A 548 1.93 7.73 -7.19
C ASP A 548 1.84 9.20 -6.78
N GLY A 549 2.97 9.76 -6.35
CA GLY A 549 3.08 11.15 -5.91
C GLY A 549 2.70 12.16 -7.00
N ALA A 550 3.11 11.95 -8.24
CA ALA A 550 2.76 12.81 -9.38
C ALA A 550 1.26 12.81 -9.66
N MET A 551 0.60 11.64 -9.57
CA MET A 551 -0.85 11.54 -9.72
C MET A 551 -1.61 12.14 -8.54
N MET A 552 -1.12 11.91 -7.31
CA MET A 552 -1.66 12.53 -6.10
C MET A 552 -1.51 14.05 -6.15
N VAL A 553 -0.39 14.60 -6.62
CA VAL A 553 -0.19 16.05 -6.83
C VAL A 553 -1.29 16.61 -7.73
N ALA A 554 -1.56 15.98 -8.88
CA ALA A 554 -2.64 16.42 -9.78
C ALA A 554 -4.03 16.38 -9.11
N GLY A 555 -4.32 15.35 -8.31
CA GLY A 555 -5.56 15.28 -7.53
C GLY A 555 -5.64 16.38 -6.47
N LEU A 556 -4.58 16.55 -5.67
CA LEU A 556 -4.50 17.53 -4.57
C LEU A 556 -4.71 18.96 -5.07
N VAL A 557 -3.96 19.39 -6.11
CA VAL A 557 -4.04 20.78 -6.59
C VAL A 557 -5.40 21.11 -7.20
N ARG A 558 -6.05 20.15 -7.87
CA ARG A 558 -7.41 20.31 -8.43
C ARG A 558 -8.48 20.41 -7.34
N MET A 559 -8.26 19.75 -6.20
CA MET A 559 -9.10 19.82 -5.01
C MET A 559 -8.78 21.01 -4.09
N GLY A 560 -7.79 21.85 -4.43
CA GLY A 560 -7.41 23.03 -3.65
C GLY A 560 -6.32 22.80 -2.60
N GLU A 561 -5.76 21.59 -2.49
CA GLU A 561 -4.71 21.21 -1.52
C GLU A 561 -3.29 21.47 -2.07
N ALA A 562 -2.99 22.72 -2.41
CA ALA A 562 -1.69 23.08 -3.01
C ALA A 562 -0.51 22.98 -2.03
N GLN A 563 -0.76 23.18 -0.72
CA GLN A 563 0.30 23.09 0.28
C GLN A 563 0.88 21.68 0.37
N ALA A 564 0.00 20.69 0.48
CA ALA A 564 0.38 19.28 0.52
C ALA A 564 1.21 18.88 -0.71
N ALA A 565 0.78 19.29 -1.91
CA ALA A 565 1.49 19.05 -3.16
C ALA A 565 2.88 19.71 -3.18
N ARG A 566 2.98 20.95 -2.70
CA ARG A 566 4.26 21.69 -2.63
C ARG A 566 5.27 21.05 -1.72
N GLU A 567 4.86 20.69 -0.51
CA GLU A 567 5.73 20.03 0.46
C GLU A 567 6.32 18.73 -0.13
N PHE A 568 5.51 17.96 -0.85
CA PHE A 568 5.97 16.75 -1.54
C PHE A 568 6.98 17.05 -2.65
N VAL A 569 6.67 17.97 -3.56
CA VAL A 569 7.54 18.31 -4.71
C VAL A 569 8.90 18.82 -4.23
N ASP A 570 8.90 19.71 -3.22
CA ASP A 570 10.12 20.26 -2.62
C ASP A 570 10.95 19.16 -1.95
N TRP A 571 10.31 18.31 -1.15
CA TRP A 571 10.97 17.18 -0.46
C TRP A 571 11.53 16.15 -1.44
N TYR A 572 10.73 15.66 -2.39
CA TYR A 572 11.15 14.65 -3.37
C TYR A 572 12.28 15.15 -4.26
N GLY A 573 12.23 16.43 -4.63
CA GLY A 573 13.31 17.08 -5.37
C GLY A 573 14.66 17.07 -4.64
N GLY A 574 14.69 16.83 -3.33
CA GLY A 574 15.92 16.65 -2.54
C GLY A 574 16.65 15.32 -2.80
N TYR A 575 15.99 14.34 -3.43
CA TYR A 575 16.50 12.98 -3.63
C TYR A 575 16.91 12.66 -5.06
N ILE A 576 16.83 13.64 -5.98
CA ILE A 576 17.29 13.46 -7.36
C ILE A 576 18.79 13.26 -7.36
N PHE A 577 19.25 12.16 -7.97
CA PHE A 577 20.66 11.84 -8.09
C PHE A 577 21.41 12.96 -8.83
N GLU A 578 22.70 13.12 -8.54
CA GLU A 578 23.53 14.14 -9.19
C GLU A 578 23.54 14.01 -10.72
N SER A 579 23.42 12.79 -11.23
CA SER A 579 23.33 12.47 -12.66
C SER A 579 22.08 13.03 -13.35
N GLY A 580 21.05 13.41 -12.61
CA GLY A 580 19.72 13.75 -13.15
C GLY A 580 18.76 12.56 -13.18
N LYS A 581 19.20 11.35 -12.85
CA LYS A 581 18.30 10.21 -12.63
C LYS A 581 17.33 10.53 -11.50
N VAL A 582 16.05 10.26 -11.72
CA VAL A 582 15.02 10.39 -10.68
C VAL A 582 14.83 9.01 -10.03
N PRO A 583 14.94 8.86 -8.70
CA PRO A 583 14.65 7.59 -8.05
C PRO A 583 13.17 7.21 -8.23
N CYS A 584 12.87 5.91 -8.38
CA CYS A 584 11.49 5.46 -8.52
C CYS A 584 10.66 5.66 -7.25
N CYS A 585 11.30 5.47 -6.10
CA CYS A 585 10.72 5.79 -4.81
C CYS A 585 11.75 6.28 -3.80
N VAL A 586 11.25 6.89 -2.72
CA VAL A 586 12.01 7.32 -1.56
C VAL A 586 11.36 6.76 -0.30
N ASP A 587 12.16 6.18 0.58
CA ASP A 587 11.72 5.79 1.92
C ASP A 587 12.75 6.16 2.99
N GLN A 588 12.62 5.57 4.19
CA GLN A 588 13.50 5.85 5.33
C GLN A 588 14.98 5.51 5.04
N ARG A 589 15.25 4.67 4.04
CA ARG A 589 16.58 4.27 3.57
C ARG A 589 17.20 5.32 2.64
N GLY A 590 16.40 6.21 2.05
CA GLY A 590 16.82 7.22 1.07
C GLY A 590 16.23 6.97 -0.32
N ALA A 591 16.88 7.55 -1.33
CA ALA A 591 16.52 7.40 -2.74
C ALA A 591 16.77 5.97 -3.23
N ASP A 592 15.76 5.32 -3.82
CA ASP A 592 15.88 3.98 -4.39
C ASP A 592 16.47 4.05 -5.81
N PRO A 593 17.59 3.34 -6.09
CA PRO A 593 18.28 3.41 -7.38
C PRO A 593 17.70 2.45 -8.44
N VAL A 594 16.62 1.71 -8.15
CA VAL A 594 15.98 0.84 -9.16
C VAL A 594 15.59 1.65 -10.41
N VAL A 595 15.75 1.03 -11.59
CA VAL A 595 15.50 1.68 -12.87
C VAL A 595 14.03 1.53 -13.26
N GLU A 596 13.31 2.64 -13.18
CA GLU A 596 11.97 2.84 -13.73
C GLU A 596 11.97 4.16 -14.52
N ASN A 597 11.87 4.09 -15.85
CA ASN A 597 12.16 5.26 -16.69
C ASN A 597 11.02 6.29 -16.73
N ASP A 598 9.81 5.92 -16.33
CA ASP A 598 8.66 6.82 -16.10
C ASP A 598 8.93 7.91 -15.05
N SER A 599 9.77 7.61 -14.06
CA SER A 599 10.06 8.45 -12.89
C SER A 599 10.50 9.87 -13.25
N HIS A 600 11.27 10.01 -14.34
CA HIS A 600 11.79 11.29 -14.81
C HIS A 600 10.67 12.22 -15.27
N GLY A 601 9.78 11.70 -16.11
CA GLY A 601 8.63 12.45 -16.62
C GLY A 601 7.63 12.80 -15.51
N GLN A 602 7.44 11.91 -14.54
CA GLN A 602 6.55 12.12 -13.40
C GLN A 602 7.03 13.25 -12.48
N TYR A 603 8.33 13.34 -12.21
CA TYR A 603 8.87 14.47 -11.45
C TYR A 603 8.70 15.81 -12.17
N LEU A 604 9.03 15.87 -13.47
CA LEU A 604 8.85 17.07 -14.28
C LEU A 604 7.38 17.50 -14.32
N PHE A 605 6.48 16.53 -14.47
CA PHE A 605 5.04 16.75 -14.40
C PHE A 605 4.61 17.31 -13.05
N ALA A 606 5.06 16.74 -11.92
CA ALA A 606 4.67 17.22 -10.60
C ALA A 606 5.09 18.70 -10.35
N VAL A 607 6.29 19.09 -10.82
CA VAL A 607 6.76 20.48 -10.77
C VAL A 607 5.90 21.40 -11.63
N ALA A 608 5.64 21.01 -12.88
CA ALA A 608 4.85 21.81 -13.82
C ALA A 608 3.38 21.90 -13.40
N GLU A 609 2.79 20.80 -12.96
CA GLU A 609 1.41 20.71 -12.45
C GLU A 609 1.23 21.69 -11.28
N LEU A 610 2.08 21.60 -10.27
CA LEU A 610 2.02 22.52 -9.13
C LEU A 610 2.12 23.99 -9.57
N TRP A 611 3.04 24.30 -10.47
CA TRP A 611 3.16 25.66 -11.03
C TRP A 611 1.92 26.09 -11.83
N ARG A 612 1.33 25.22 -12.66
CA ARG A 612 0.11 25.56 -13.44
C ARG A 612 -1.02 26.02 -12.51
N HIS A 613 -1.15 25.39 -11.35
CA HIS A 613 -2.18 25.72 -10.37
C HIS A 613 -1.82 26.88 -9.41
N THR A 614 -0.55 27.08 -9.04
CA THR A 614 -0.15 28.13 -8.07
C THR A 614 0.47 29.38 -8.69
N GLN A 615 0.93 29.29 -9.95
CA GLN A 615 1.72 30.31 -10.65
C GLN A 615 2.96 30.79 -9.87
N ASP A 616 3.55 29.90 -9.06
CA ASP A 616 4.69 30.23 -8.22
C ASP A 616 5.99 30.14 -9.03
N ARG A 617 6.47 31.28 -9.50
CA ARG A 617 7.73 31.38 -10.23
C ARG A 617 8.95 31.01 -9.37
N ALA A 618 8.96 31.33 -8.08
CA ALA A 618 10.07 31.03 -7.19
C ALA A 618 10.23 29.51 -6.98
N LEU A 619 9.12 28.75 -7.03
CA LEU A 619 9.18 27.30 -7.10
C LEU A 619 9.91 26.80 -8.35
N LEU A 620 9.56 27.32 -9.54
CA LEU A 620 10.24 26.93 -10.77
C LEU A 620 11.73 27.27 -10.71
N GLU A 621 12.10 28.47 -10.25
CA GLU A 621 13.50 28.91 -10.14
C GLU A 621 14.32 28.00 -9.23
N ARG A 622 13.75 27.56 -8.10
CA ARG A 622 14.39 26.61 -7.17
C ARG A 622 14.59 25.23 -7.79
N HIS A 623 13.64 24.76 -8.58
CA HIS A 623 13.68 23.44 -9.22
C HIS A 623 14.46 23.43 -10.55
N TRP A 624 14.70 24.59 -11.15
CA TRP A 624 15.25 24.73 -12.49
C TRP A 624 16.55 23.95 -12.74
N PRO A 625 17.58 24.01 -11.87
CA PRO A 625 18.80 23.23 -12.08
C PRO A 625 18.57 21.71 -12.08
N LYS A 626 17.57 21.23 -11.34
CA LYS A 626 17.21 19.81 -11.30
C LYS A 626 16.46 19.42 -12.57
N VAL A 627 15.50 20.24 -13.00
CA VAL A 627 14.78 20.07 -14.27
C VAL A 627 15.76 19.93 -15.43
N GLN A 628 16.76 20.80 -15.52
CA GLN A 628 17.78 20.73 -16.57
C GLN A 628 18.56 19.41 -16.57
N ARG A 629 18.98 18.92 -15.39
CA ARG A 629 19.69 17.63 -15.28
C ARG A 629 18.80 16.43 -15.61
N VAL A 630 17.55 16.44 -15.17
CA VAL A 630 16.58 15.37 -15.45
C VAL A 630 16.32 15.26 -16.95
N VAL A 631 16.12 16.39 -17.64
CA VAL A 631 15.92 16.38 -19.10
C VAL A 631 17.18 15.93 -19.83
N ALA A 632 18.37 16.33 -19.37
CA ALA A 632 19.63 15.86 -19.94
C ALA A 632 19.81 14.34 -19.77
N TRP A 633 19.41 13.79 -18.62
CA TRP A 633 19.42 12.34 -18.37
C TRP A 633 18.46 11.60 -19.30
N MET A 634 17.21 12.08 -19.43
CA MET A 634 16.23 11.52 -20.37
C MET A 634 16.75 11.52 -21.81
N GLU A 635 17.39 12.61 -22.24
CA GLU A 635 17.98 12.69 -23.58
C GLU A 635 19.13 11.68 -23.74
N ALA A 636 19.98 11.50 -22.73
CA ALA A 636 21.05 10.50 -22.80
C ALA A 636 20.51 9.06 -22.95
N LEU A 637 19.45 8.72 -22.22
CA LEU A 637 18.75 7.43 -22.37
C LEU A 637 18.16 7.28 -23.78
N ARG A 638 17.43 8.28 -24.26
CA ARG A 638 16.85 8.29 -25.61
C ARG A 638 17.89 8.08 -26.71
N GLN A 639 19.04 8.72 -26.58
CA GLN A 639 20.14 8.59 -27.54
C GLN A 639 20.80 7.20 -27.50
N SER A 640 20.76 6.48 -26.38
CA SER A 640 21.29 5.10 -26.33
C SER A 640 20.52 4.14 -27.23
N GLU A 641 19.27 4.47 -27.55
CA GLU A 641 18.39 3.69 -28.43
C GLU A 641 18.37 4.18 -29.89
N ARG A 642 19.16 5.21 -30.23
CA ARG A 642 19.33 5.72 -31.61
C ARG A 642 20.55 5.14 -32.32
N LYS A 643 20.78 3.83 -32.17
CA LYS A 643 21.91 3.14 -32.83
C LYS A 643 21.62 2.89 -34.32
N PRO A 644 22.65 2.93 -35.21
CA PRO A 644 22.48 2.52 -36.61
C PRO A 644 21.93 1.10 -36.72
N GLY A 645 20.86 0.91 -37.50
CA GLY A 645 20.21 -0.40 -37.66
C GLY A 645 19.34 -0.83 -36.47
N ALA A 646 19.05 0.07 -35.51
CA ALA A 646 18.11 -0.21 -34.44
C ALA A 646 16.75 -0.68 -34.97
N ASP A 647 16.16 -1.67 -34.31
CA ASP A 647 14.81 -2.14 -34.61
C ASP A 647 13.84 -0.92 -34.53
N PRO A 648 13.00 -0.68 -35.55
CA PRO A 648 12.05 0.43 -35.56
C PRO A 648 11.12 0.46 -34.34
N ARG A 649 10.90 -0.67 -33.66
CA ARG A 649 10.12 -0.74 -32.43
C ARG A 649 10.80 -0.06 -31.24
N PHE A 650 12.13 -0.01 -31.19
CA PHE A 650 12.88 0.46 -30.02
C PHE A 650 13.56 1.81 -30.26
N LYS A 651 13.71 2.21 -31.52
CA LYS A 651 14.46 3.40 -31.90
C LYS A 651 13.93 4.67 -31.22
N GLY A 652 14.78 5.29 -30.40
CA GLY A 652 14.49 6.58 -29.77
C GLY A 652 13.47 6.53 -28.63
N LEU A 653 13.13 5.33 -28.14
CA LEU A 653 12.35 5.14 -26.90
C LEU A 653 13.22 5.27 -25.66
N MET A 654 12.60 5.27 -24.49
CA MET A 654 13.29 4.96 -23.25
C MET A 654 13.76 3.49 -23.26
N PRO A 655 14.97 3.18 -22.74
CA PRO A 655 15.49 1.82 -22.71
C PRO A 655 14.71 0.93 -21.73
N PRO A 656 14.94 -0.40 -21.74
CA PRO A 656 14.19 -1.32 -20.90
C PRO A 656 14.29 -1.01 -19.41
N SER A 657 13.15 -1.06 -18.72
CA SER A 657 13.04 -0.86 -17.28
C SER A 657 12.01 -1.83 -16.68
N ILE A 658 11.97 -1.97 -15.35
CA ILE A 658 10.92 -2.80 -14.71
C ILE A 658 9.55 -2.11 -14.65
N SER A 659 9.46 -0.86 -15.14
CA SER A 659 8.32 0.04 -15.33
C SER A 659 7.06 -0.28 -14.51
N HIS A 660 6.64 0.64 -13.65
CA HIS A 660 5.41 0.53 -12.84
C HIS A 660 5.24 -0.81 -12.10
N GLU A 661 6.36 -1.49 -11.85
CA GLU A 661 6.47 -2.84 -11.26
C GLU A 661 5.83 -3.96 -12.10
N GLY A 662 5.27 -3.66 -13.28
CA GLY A 662 4.63 -4.64 -14.17
C GLY A 662 5.61 -5.58 -14.86
N TYR A 663 6.89 -5.23 -14.92
CA TYR A 663 7.93 -5.98 -15.62
C TYR A 663 9.13 -6.35 -14.73
N SER A 664 8.88 -6.59 -13.43
CA SER A 664 9.92 -7.00 -12.48
C SER A 664 10.53 -8.39 -12.79
N ASP A 665 9.83 -9.21 -13.57
CA ASP A 665 10.33 -10.50 -14.07
C ASP A 665 11.52 -10.32 -15.04
N LYS A 666 11.45 -9.29 -15.89
CA LYS A 666 12.50 -8.88 -16.83
C LYS A 666 12.25 -7.46 -17.37
N PRO A 667 13.20 -6.52 -17.31
CA PRO A 667 13.02 -5.19 -17.87
C PRO A 667 12.54 -5.20 -19.34
N ALA A 668 11.61 -4.30 -19.69
CA ALA A 668 10.94 -4.25 -20.99
C ALA A 668 10.86 -2.83 -21.56
N TYR A 669 10.67 -2.68 -22.87
CA TYR A 669 10.45 -1.40 -23.55
C TYR A 669 8.98 -0.94 -23.35
N SER A 670 8.68 -0.49 -22.14
CA SER A 670 7.34 -0.15 -21.70
C SER A 670 6.84 1.18 -22.27
N TYR A 671 5.69 1.19 -22.95
CA TYR A 671 5.09 2.43 -23.43
C TYR A 671 4.58 3.33 -22.31
N TRP A 672 4.36 2.78 -21.10
CA TRP A 672 4.12 3.57 -19.90
C TRP A 672 5.26 4.58 -19.64
N ASP A 673 6.51 4.12 -19.73
CA ASP A 673 7.69 4.96 -19.54
C ASP A 673 7.73 6.07 -20.60
N ASP A 674 7.43 5.72 -21.85
CA ASP A 674 7.45 6.66 -22.96
C ASP A 674 6.33 7.70 -22.90
N PHE A 675 5.11 7.34 -22.47
CA PHE A 675 4.04 8.32 -22.27
C PHE A 675 4.40 9.33 -21.18
N TRP A 676 5.02 8.89 -20.08
CA TRP A 676 5.53 9.80 -19.07
C TRP A 676 6.72 10.62 -19.55
N ALA A 677 7.63 10.04 -20.35
CA ALA A 677 8.72 10.78 -20.94
C ALA A 677 8.22 11.90 -21.86
N LEU A 678 7.21 11.63 -22.70
CA LEU A 678 6.56 12.64 -23.54
C LEU A 678 5.95 13.77 -22.69
N ARG A 679 5.24 13.42 -21.62
CA ARG A 679 4.72 14.41 -20.65
C ARG A 679 5.85 15.26 -20.08
N GLY A 680 6.95 14.64 -19.66
CA GLY A 680 8.12 15.32 -19.12
C GLY A 680 8.74 16.32 -20.09
N TYR A 681 8.89 15.94 -21.37
CA TYR A 681 9.37 16.87 -22.41
C TYR A 681 8.41 18.05 -22.63
N LYS A 682 7.10 17.81 -22.67
CA LYS A 682 6.09 18.88 -22.75
C LYS A 682 6.21 19.85 -21.57
N ASP A 683 6.37 19.33 -20.36
CA ASP A 683 6.50 20.13 -19.14
C ASP A 683 7.82 20.90 -19.07
N ALA A 684 8.91 20.31 -19.50
CA ALA A 684 10.20 20.99 -19.59
C ALA A 684 10.12 22.24 -20.48
N VAL A 685 9.43 22.14 -21.63
CA VAL A 685 9.19 23.28 -22.52
C VAL A 685 8.36 24.36 -21.82
N GLN A 686 7.26 23.99 -21.16
CA GLN A 686 6.41 24.94 -20.44
C GLN A 686 7.16 25.65 -19.30
N ILE A 687 7.95 24.90 -18.52
CA ILE A 687 8.77 25.45 -17.43
C ILE A 687 9.80 26.45 -18.00
N ALA A 688 10.50 26.09 -19.07
CA ALA A 688 11.47 26.97 -19.71
C ALA A 688 10.82 28.28 -20.22
N GLN A 689 9.64 28.18 -20.83
CA GLN A 689 8.85 29.34 -21.26
C GLN A 689 8.44 30.22 -20.08
N ALA A 690 7.94 29.63 -19.00
CA ALA A 690 7.51 30.35 -17.79
C ALA A 690 8.67 31.11 -17.11
N LEU A 691 9.89 30.56 -17.18
CA LEU A 691 11.11 31.20 -16.67
C LEU A 691 11.70 32.23 -17.64
N GLY A 692 11.28 32.24 -18.91
CA GLY A 692 11.79 33.13 -19.96
C GLY A 692 13.01 32.59 -20.71
N ASP A 693 13.42 31.33 -20.49
CA ASP A 693 14.52 30.69 -21.21
C ASP A 693 14.05 30.18 -22.58
N THR A 694 13.87 31.13 -23.51
CA THR A 694 13.36 30.86 -24.86
C THR A 694 14.27 29.93 -25.64
N ALA A 695 15.59 30.03 -25.47
CA ALA A 695 16.55 29.18 -26.17
C ALA A 695 16.42 27.71 -25.73
N GLN A 696 16.29 27.47 -24.43
CA GLN A 696 16.08 26.11 -23.92
C GLN A 696 14.71 25.57 -24.30
N ALA A 697 13.66 26.39 -24.24
CA ALA A 697 12.31 26.03 -24.66
C ALA A 697 12.27 25.54 -26.12
N VAL A 698 12.92 26.26 -27.04
CA VAL A 698 13.00 25.87 -28.46
C VAL A 698 13.74 24.55 -28.64
N ARG A 699 14.90 24.38 -27.99
CA ARG A 699 15.67 23.13 -28.07
C ARG A 699 14.90 21.92 -27.57
N TRP A 700 14.25 22.06 -26.41
CA TRP A 700 13.46 20.97 -25.84
C TRP A 700 12.16 20.71 -26.61
N ALA A 701 11.58 21.71 -27.27
CA ALA A 701 10.46 21.51 -28.17
C ALA A 701 10.83 20.63 -29.36
N VAL A 702 12.05 20.78 -29.91
CA VAL A 702 12.55 19.88 -30.96
C VAL A 702 12.70 18.45 -30.43
N SER A 703 13.35 18.24 -29.28
CA SER A 703 13.44 16.91 -28.66
C SER A 703 12.08 16.27 -28.41
N ARG A 704 11.12 17.05 -27.90
CA ARG A 704 9.73 16.62 -27.68
C ARG A 704 9.08 16.13 -28.97
N ASP A 705 9.14 16.94 -30.04
CA ASP A 705 8.44 16.66 -31.29
C ASP A 705 9.03 15.46 -32.02
N GLU A 706 10.35 15.28 -31.93
CA GLU A 706 11.06 14.09 -32.40
C GLU A 706 10.67 12.84 -31.60
N PHE A 707 10.67 12.93 -30.27
CA PHE A 707 10.32 11.81 -29.39
C PHE A 707 8.89 11.34 -29.62
N GLU A 708 7.93 12.26 -29.73
CA GLU A 708 6.53 11.91 -30.01
C GLU A 708 6.37 11.22 -31.38
N ALA A 709 7.12 11.67 -32.40
CA ALA A 709 7.09 11.04 -33.72
C ALA A 709 7.68 9.62 -33.70
N GLU A 710 8.79 9.41 -32.97
CA GLU A 710 9.41 8.10 -32.81
C GLU A 710 8.53 7.14 -31.99
N LEU A 711 7.85 7.64 -30.94
CA LEU A 711 6.88 6.88 -30.16
C LEU A 711 5.72 6.38 -31.04
N GLY A 712 5.10 7.27 -31.83
CA GLY A 712 4.03 6.87 -32.76
C GLY A 712 4.49 5.86 -33.83
N ALA A 713 5.73 6.01 -34.33
CA ALA A 713 6.33 5.08 -35.27
C ALA A 713 6.61 3.70 -34.63
N SER A 714 7.11 3.69 -33.39
CA SER A 714 7.31 2.47 -32.61
C SER A 714 5.99 1.72 -32.39
N ILE A 715 4.94 2.40 -31.90
CA ILE A 715 3.62 1.78 -31.67
C ILE A 715 3.11 1.11 -32.96
N THR A 716 3.24 1.80 -34.09
CA THR A 716 2.86 1.26 -35.40
C THR A 716 3.71 0.03 -35.80
N ALA A 717 5.02 0.09 -35.58
CA ALA A 717 5.93 -1.01 -35.87
C ALA A 717 5.67 -2.24 -35.00
N THR A 718 5.40 -2.04 -33.70
CA THR A 718 5.07 -3.08 -32.73
C THR A 718 3.77 -3.77 -33.10
N ALA A 719 2.72 -3.00 -33.39
CA ALA A 719 1.44 -3.57 -33.84
C ALA A 719 1.60 -4.41 -35.11
N ARG A 720 2.43 -3.98 -36.07
CA ARG A 720 2.74 -4.79 -37.28
C ARG A 720 3.52 -6.06 -36.95
N HIS A 721 4.50 -5.99 -36.05
CA HIS A 721 5.32 -7.13 -35.67
C HIS A 721 4.48 -8.24 -35.00
N TYR A 722 3.63 -7.87 -34.05
CA TYR A 722 2.78 -8.80 -33.30
C TYR A 722 1.38 -9.02 -33.91
N GLN A 723 1.07 -8.36 -35.03
CA GLN A 723 -0.22 -8.42 -35.72
C GLN A 723 -1.39 -8.00 -34.81
N LEU A 724 -1.23 -6.87 -34.13
CA LEU A 724 -2.21 -6.33 -33.17
C LEU A 724 -3.10 -5.26 -33.83
N ASP A 725 -4.35 -5.22 -33.38
CA ASP A 725 -5.33 -4.18 -33.67
C ASP A 725 -5.41 -3.12 -32.55
N HIS A 726 -4.52 -3.19 -31.57
CA HIS A 726 -4.46 -2.33 -30.39
C HIS A 726 -3.01 -1.93 -30.07
N ILE A 727 -2.84 -0.95 -29.19
CA ILE A 727 -1.55 -0.55 -28.62
C ILE A 727 -1.13 -1.60 -27.57
N ALA A 728 0.09 -2.12 -27.70
CA ALA A 728 0.69 -3.05 -26.73
C ALA A 728 1.08 -2.35 -25.42
N GLY A 729 1.33 -3.10 -24.35
CA GLY A 729 1.92 -2.59 -23.11
C GLY A 729 3.41 -2.25 -23.28
N ALA A 730 4.17 -3.18 -23.87
CA ALA A 730 5.58 -3.01 -24.18
C ALA A 730 5.92 -3.38 -25.64
N ALA A 731 6.86 -2.63 -26.23
CA ALA A 731 7.28 -2.76 -27.62
C ALA A 731 7.94 -4.12 -27.94
N ASP A 732 8.53 -4.78 -26.94
CA ASP A 732 9.22 -6.06 -27.04
C ASP A 732 8.42 -7.26 -26.51
N ARG A 733 7.20 -7.04 -26.00
CA ARG A 733 6.33 -8.10 -25.48
C ARG A 733 5.03 -8.29 -26.28
N GLY A 734 4.47 -7.21 -26.84
CA GLY A 734 3.17 -7.29 -27.54
C GLY A 734 1.99 -7.64 -26.61
N ASP A 735 2.17 -7.45 -25.30
CA ASP A 735 1.18 -7.68 -24.25
C ASP A 735 0.07 -6.62 -24.26
N PHE A 736 -1.04 -6.89 -23.59
CA PHE A 736 -2.18 -5.98 -23.54
C PHE A 736 -2.27 -5.27 -22.19
N ASP A 737 -2.14 -3.94 -22.19
CA ASP A 737 -2.30 -3.10 -21.01
C ASP A 737 -2.99 -1.77 -21.36
N ALA A 738 -4.33 -1.81 -21.45
CA ALA A 738 -5.14 -0.62 -21.68
C ALA A 738 -5.01 0.41 -20.54
N THR A 739 -4.83 -0.05 -19.30
CA THR A 739 -4.76 0.82 -18.13
C THR A 739 -3.50 1.69 -18.18
N SER A 740 -2.35 1.16 -18.58
CA SER A 740 -1.16 1.97 -18.84
C SER A 740 -1.33 2.90 -20.04
N THR A 741 -2.01 2.44 -21.10
CA THR A 741 -2.30 3.25 -22.29
C THR A 741 -3.14 4.50 -21.97
N THR A 742 -3.90 4.52 -20.87
CA THR A 742 -4.64 5.73 -20.44
C THR A 742 -3.75 6.95 -20.26
N MET A 743 -2.46 6.79 -19.95
CA MET A 743 -1.52 7.91 -19.79
C MET A 743 -1.29 8.67 -21.08
N ALA A 744 -1.45 8.01 -22.23
CA ALA A 744 -1.37 8.62 -23.54
C ALA A 744 -2.45 9.70 -23.73
N LEU A 745 -3.63 9.51 -23.13
CA LEU A 745 -4.73 10.48 -23.13
C LEU A 745 -4.58 11.53 -22.03
N ASN A 746 -4.19 11.13 -20.83
CA ASN A 746 -3.97 12.03 -19.71
C ASN A 746 -3.00 11.38 -18.69
N PRO A 747 -1.79 11.93 -18.45
CA PRO A 747 -1.44 13.34 -18.66
C PRO A 747 -0.65 13.67 -19.94
N ALA A 748 -0.22 12.68 -20.73
CA ALA A 748 0.66 12.93 -21.88
C ALA A 748 -0.03 13.74 -23.00
N GLN A 749 -1.32 13.47 -23.25
CA GLN A 749 -2.08 14.02 -24.38
C GLN A 749 -1.28 13.89 -25.68
N ALA A 750 -0.91 12.65 -26.01
CA ALA A 750 -0.10 12.33 -27.18
C ALA A 750 -0.92 12.51 -28.47
N ASP A 751 -0.48 13.41 -29.34
CA ASP A 751 -1.22 13.84 -30.53
C ASP A 751 -0.95 12.92 -31.75
N LYS A 752 0.19 12.22 -31.76
CA LYS A 752 0.63 11.37 -32.89
C LYS A 752 0.36 9.88 -32.71
N LEU A 753 -0.64 9.51 -31.91
CA LEU A 753 -1.06 8.11 -31.76
C LEU A 753 -1.82 7.63 -33.00
N PRO A 754 -1.63 6.38 -33.46
CA PRO A 754 -2.47 5.78 -34.49
C PRO A 754 -3.93 5.66 -34.01
N PRO A 755 -4.90 6.37 -34.61
CA PRO A 755 -6.27 6.45 -34.08
C PRO A 755 -6.98 5.10 -34.01
N GLU A 756 -6.76 4.23 -35.00
CA GLU A 756 -7.38 2.90 -35.05
C GLU A 756 -6.85 1.97 -33.96
N LEU A 757 -5.54 2.03 -33.64
CA LEU A 757 -4.98 1.23 -32.55
C LEU A 757 -5.47 1.74 -31.19
N LEU A 758 -5.58 3.06 -31.01
CA LEU A 758 -6.13 3.65 -29.80
C LEU A 758 -7.59 3.22 -29.59
N ARG A 759 -8.41 3.26 -30.66
CA ARG A 759 -9.78 2.75 -30.63
C ARG A 759 -9.81 1.26 -30.28
N GLY A 760 -9.01 0.44 -30.96
CA GLY A 760 -8.93 -1.00 -30.71
C GLY A 760 -8.54 -1.35 -29.27
N THR A 761 -7.63 -0.60 -28.64
CA THR A 761 -7.27 -0.77 -27.23
C THR A 761 -8.49 -0.64 -26.31
N PHE A 762 -9.26 0.43 -26.45
CA PHE A 762 -10.41 0.68 -25.56
C PHE A 762 -11.64 -0.12 -25.95
N ASP A 763 -11.79 -0.54 -27.20
CA ASP A 763 -12.85 -1.46 -27.61
C ASP A 763 -12.62 -2.85 -27.01
N ARG A 764 -11.38 -3.35 -27.07
CA ARG A 764 -10.99 -4.59 -26.40
C ARG A 764 -11.19 -4.50 -24.89
N TYR A 765 -10.69 -3.43 -24.26
CA TYR A 765 -10.83 -3.25 -22.81
C TYR A 765 -12.29 -3.28 -22.37
N VAL A 766 -13.17 -2.48 -23.01
CA VAL A 766 -14.59 -2.44 -22.65
C VAL A 766 -15.27 -3.79 -22.87
N SER A 767 -14.94 -4.50 -23.96
CA SER A 767 -15.46 -5.85 -24.20
C SER A 767 -15.06 -6.84 -23.10
N GLU A 768 -13.78 -6.84 -22.69
CA GLU A 768 -13.28 -7.70 -21.62
C GLU A 768 -13.87 -7.32 -20.24
N ALA A 769 -13.99 -6.02 -19.95
CA ALA A 769 -14.62 -5.53 -18.73
C ALA A 769 -16.10 -5.89 -18.68
N GLU A 770 -16.84 -5.73 -19.78
CA GLU A 770 -18.25 -6.14 -19.87
C GLU A 770 -18.40 -7.65 -19.67
N ALA A 771 -17.51 -8.47 -20.25
CA ALA A 771 -17.51 -9.91 -20.02
C ALA A 771 -17.26 -10.24 -18.54
N ARG A 772 -16.41 -9.49 -17.84
CA ARG A 772 -16.15 -9.63 -16.40
C ARG A 772 -17.38 -9.22 -15.57
N ILE A 773 -17.97 -8.06 -15.87
CA ILE A 773 -19.15 -7.51 -15.18
C ILE A 773 -20.36 -8.42 -15.31
N THR A 774 -20.58 -8.99 -16.50
CA THR A 774 -21.73 -9.87 -16.79
C THR A 774 -21.49 -11.32 -16.41
N GLY A 775 -20.33 -11.66 -15.83
CA GLY A 775 -19.97 -13.02 -15.44
C GLY A 775 -19.70 -13.97 -16.62
N ARG A 776 -19.58 -13.45 -17.86
CA ARG A 776 -19.22 -14.21 -19.07
C ARG A 776 -17.75 -14.64 -19.08
N LYS A 777 -16.87 -13.92 -18.37
CA LYS A 777 -15.46 -14.24 -18.18
C LYS A 777 -15.17 -14.37 -16.68
N ALA A 778 -14.78 -15.58 -16.25
CA ALA A 778 -14.25 -15.79 -14.91
C ALA A 778 -12.95 -14.99 -14.73
N TRP A 779 -12.73 -14.49 -13.52
CA TRP A 779 -11.56 -13.67 -13.18
C TRP A 779 -11.09 -14.02 -11.76
N ALA A 780 -9.78 -13.95 -11.54
CA ALA A 780 -9.17 -14.26 -10.24
C ALA A 780 -9.02 -13.01 -9.36
N ASP A 781 -8.55 -11.92 -9.96
CA ASP A 781 -8.46 -10.60 -9.36
C ASP A 781 -8.45 -9.50 -10.44
N TYR A 782 -8.56 -8.24 -9.99
CA TYR A 782 -8.22 -7.06 -10.77
C TYR A 782 -7.70 -5.95 -9.84
N THR A 783 -7.04 -4.95 -10.40
CA THR A 783 -6.57 -3.77 -9.65
C THR A 783 -7.49 -2.58 -9.91
N PRO A 784 -7.96 -1.86 -8.87
CA PRO A 784 -8.76 -0.65 -9.08
C PRO A 784 -8.00 0.51 -9.74
N TYR A 785 -6.70 0.34 -10.05
CA TYR A 785 -5.99 1.22 -10.99
C TYR A 785 -6.72 1.37 -12.34
N GLU A 786 -7.57 0.41 -12.70
CA GLU A 786 -8.47 0.49 -13.85
C GLU A 786 -9.46 1.67 -13.79
N LEU A 787 -9.65 2.35 -12.65
CA LEU A 787 -10.43 3.58 -12.54
C LEU A 787 -9.97 4.67 -13.52
N ARG A 788 -8.70 4.65 -13.93
CA ARG A 788 -8.15 5.54 -14.96
C ARG A 788 -8.87 5.41 -16.31
N ASN A 789 -9.41 4.23 -16.61
CA ASN A 789 -10.17 4.01 -17.84
C ASN A 789 -11.48 4.82 -17.86
N VAL A 790 -12.03 5.22 -16.71
CA VAL A 790 -13.21 6.10 -16.65
C VAL A 790 -12.87 7.46 -17.27
N SER A 791 -11.74 8.08 -16.89
CA SER A 791 -11.27 9.33 -17.51
C SER A 791 -11.00 9.15 -19.01
N ALA A 792 -10.33 8.06 -19.40
CA ALA A 792 -10.03 7.78 -20.79
C ALA A 792 -11.30 7.69 -21.65
N LEU A 793 -12.30 6.92 -21.22
CA LEU A 793 -13.56 6.77 -21.93
C LEU A 793 -14.36 8.08 -21.99
N VAL A 794 -14.36 8.89 -20.93
CA VAL A 794 -14.98 10.24 -20.95
C VAL A 794 -14.32 11.12 -22.01
N ARG A 795 -12.98 11.14 -22.07
CA ARG A 795 -12.23 11.92 -23.07
C ARG A 795 -12.43 11.42 -24.50
N LEU A 796 -12.75 10.14 -24.67
CA LEU A 796 -13.10 9.51 -25.96
C LEU A 796 -14.60 9.65 -26.31
N GLY A 797 -15.41 10.33 -25.49
CA GLY A 797 -16.85 10.49 -25.71
C GLY A 797 -17.69 9.24 -25.39
N ARG A 798 -17.11 8.23 -24.76
CA ARG A 798 -17.68 6.92 -24.42
C ARG A 798 -18.30 6.90 -23.01
N VAL A 799 -19.20 7.85 -22.77
CA VAL A 799 -19.68 8.22 -21.42
C VAL A 799 -20.53 7.13 -20.75
N ASP A 800 -21.39 6.45 -21.50
CA ASP A 800 -22.23 5.38 -20.94
C ASP A 800 -21.39 4.20 -20.42
N GLU A 801 -20.31 3.87 -21.13
CA GLU A 801 -19.37 2.82 -20.72
C GLU A 801 -18.54 3.27 -19.52
N ALA A 802 -18.13 4.54 -19.47
CA ALA A 802 -17.44 5.12 -18.32
C ALA A 802 -18.29 5.03 -17.03
N HIS A 803 -19.58 5.40 -17.10
CA HIS A 803 -20.50 5.29 -15.95
C HIS A 803 -20.77 3.84 -15.55
N ARG A 804 -20.87 2.91 -16.51
CA ARG A 804 -21.05 1.49 -16.22
C ARG A 804 -19.86 0.91 -15.45
N LEU A 805 -18.64 1.22 -15.89
CA LEU A 805 -17.42 0.82 -15.18
C LEU A 805 -17.35 1.44 -13.79
N LEU A 806 -17.62 2.75 -13.68
CA LEU A 806 -17.59 3.46 -12.40
C LEU A 806 -18.57 2.84 -11.39
N ALA A 807 -19.81 2.56 -11.82
CA ALA A 807 -20.80 1.88 -11.00
C ALA A 807 -20.30 0.50 -10.52
N TRP A 808 -19.64 -0.26 -11.39
CA TRP A 808 -19.08 -1.56 -11.02
C TRP A 808 -17.92 -1.44 -10.01
N PHE A 809 -17.01 -0.47 -10.18
CA PHE A 809 -15.94 -0.22 -9.21
C PHE A 809 -16.48 0.18 -7.83
N PHE A 810 -17.56 0.96 -7.74
CA PHE A 810 -18.21 1.29 -6.47
C PHE A 810 -18.72 0.05 -5.72
N THR A 811 -19.14 -1.02 -6.42
CA THR A 811 -19.54 -2.27 -5.76
C THR A 811 -18.37 -2.99 -5.05
N HIS A 812 -17.13 -2.58 -5.32
CA HIS A 812 -15.91 -3.15 -4.74
C HIS A 812 -15.27 -2.28 -3.66
N GLN A 813 -15.94 -1.21 -3.22
CA GLN A 813 -15.52 -0.49 -2.02
C GLN A 813 -15.67 -1.39 -0.79
N ARG A 814 -14.65 -1.39 0.09
CA ARG A 814 -14.58 -2.32 1.23
C ARG A 814 -14.13 -1.63 2.52
N PRO A 815 -14.93 -1.70 3.59
CA PRO A 815 -16.39 -1.79 3.55
C PRO A 815 -16.98 -0.63 2.72
N MET A 816 -18.15 -0.85 2.12
CA MET A 816 -18.78 0.13 1.23
C MET A 816 -18.96 1.51 1.88
N GLY A 817 -19.31 1.55 3.18
CA GLY A 817 -19.53 2.80 3.92
C GLY A 817 -18.26 3.62 4.23
N TRP A 818 -17.08 3.17 3.81
CA TRP A 818 -15.80 3.88 3.99
C TRP A 818 -15.23 4.45 2.68
N ASN A 819 -15.94 4.33 1.56
CA ASN A 819 -15.60 4.99 0.29
C ASN A 819 -14.14 4.73 -0.15
N GLN A 820 -13.66 3.50 -0.02
CA GLN A 820 -12.24 3.17 -0.24
C GLN A 820 -12.09 1.84 -0.99
N TRP A 821 -10.93 1.67 -1.61
CA TRP A 821 -10.52 0.45 -2.27
C TRP A 821 -9.20 -0.08 -1.71
N ALA A 822 -9.06 -1.41 -1.78
CA ALA A 822 -7.77 -2.07 -1.69
C ALA A 822 -7.04 -1.98 -3.04
N GLU A 823 -5.76 -2.34 -3.07
CA GLU A 823 -5.01 -2.44 -4.33
C GLU A 823 -5.49 -3.59 -5.21
N VAL A 824 -5.81 -4.73 -4.58
CA VAL A 824 -6.26 -5.93 -5.29
C VAL A 824 -7.66 -6.28 -4.86
N VAL A 825 -8.55 -6.51 -5.83
CA VAL A 825 -9.92 -6.95 -5.61
C VAL A 825 -10.08 -8.35 -6.16
N ARG A 826 -10.80 -9.20 -5.42
CA ARG A 826 -11.14 -10.58 -5.80
C ARG A 826 -12.66 -10.77 -5.84
N PRO A 827 -13.17 -11.81 -6.54
CA PRO A 827 -14.60 -12.10 -6.57
C PRO A 827 -15.16 -12.43 -5.18
N ASP A 828 -14.46 -13.27 -4.41
CA ASP A 828 -14.84 -13.60 -3.03
C ASP A 828 -14.22 -12.60 -2.05
N ALA A 829 -15.06 -11.78 -1.44
CA ALA A 829 -14.66 -10.78 -0.46
C ALA A 829 -14.14 -11.36 0.87
N ARG A 830 -14.32 -12.67 1.12
CA ARG A 830 -13.85 -13.33 2.36
C ARG A 830 -12.66 -14.27 2.15
N GLU A 831 -12.24 -14.48 0.90
CA GLU A 831 -11.02 -15.23 0.60
C GLU A 831 -9.79 -14.49 1.15
N ALA A 832 -9.13 -15.07 2.16
CA ALA A 832 -7.96 -14.46 2.79
C ALA A 832 -6.72 -14.47 1.87
N ARG A 833 -6.31 -13.27 1.43
CA ARG A 833 -5.17 -13.06 0.54
C ARG A 833 -4.48 -11.73 0.83
N PHE A 834 -3.32 -11.52 0.20
CA PHE A 834 -2.75 -10.19 0.09
C PHE A 834 -3.70 -9.30 -0.73
N LEU A 835 -3.96 -8.09 -0.25
CA LEU A 835 -4.81 -7.09 -0.89
C LEU A 835 -4.13 -5.73 -1.07
N GLY A 836 -2.93 -5.54 -0.50
CA GLY A 836 -2.28 -4.24 -0.39
C GLY A 836 -2.79 -3.44 0.81
N ASP A 837 -2.56 -2.13 0.80
CA ASP A 837 -3.04 -1.23 1.84
C ASP A 837 -4.48 -0.75 1.60
N MET A 838 -5.15 -0.41 2.70
CA MET A 838 -6.50 0.15 2.70
C MET A 838 -6.58 1.35 3.66
N PRO A 839 -7.01 2.53 3.18
CA PRO A 839 -7.20 2.89 1.77
C PRO A 839 -5.89 2.78 0.98
N HIS A 840 -5.98 2.51 -0.34
CA HIS A 840 -4.85 2.69 -1.25
C HIS A 840 -4.90 4.10 -1.86
N ALA A 841 -4.02 4.99 -1.40
CA ALA A 841 -4.04 6.41 -1.75
C ALA A 841 -3.70 6.70 -3.23
N TRP A 842 -2.94 5.82 -3.91
CA TRP A 842 -2.73 5.98 -5.36
C TRP A 842 -4.05 5.76 -6.12
N ILE A 843 -4.82 4.74 -5.75
CA ILE A 843 -6.17 4.50 -6.30
C ILE A 843 -7.11 5.65 -5.94
N SER A 844 -6.96 6.23 -4.74
CA SER A 844 -7.70 7.44 -4.35
C SER A 844 -7.43 8.59 -5.31
N SER A 845 -6.18 8.76 -5.77
CA SER A 845 -5.82 9.78 -6.76
C SER A 845 -6.34 9.46 -8.18
N ASP A 846 -6.33 8.18 -8.58
CA ASP A 846 -6.92 7.74 -9.86
C ASP A 846 -8.42 8.03 -9.90
N TYR A 847 -9.11 7.71 -8.81
CA TYR A 847 -10.51 8.03 -8.63
C TYR A 847 -10.77 9.55 -8.68
N LEU A 848 -10.02 10.35 -7.92
CA LEU A 848 -10.17 11.81 -7.91
C LEU A 848 -10.03 12.38 -9.32
N ARG A 849 -8.96 12.02 -10.02
CA ARG A 849 -8.71 12.49 -11.40
C ARG A 849 -9.83 12.06 -12.35
N ALA A 850 -10.29 10.82 -12.26
CA ALA A 850 -11.39 10.33 -13.09
C ALA A 850 -12.72 11.03 -12.81
N ALA A 851 -13.05 11.22 -11.52
CA ALA A 851 -14.27 11.90 -11.10
C ALA A 851 -14.27 13.38 -11.50
N LEU A 852 -13.14 14.07 -11.36
CA LEU A 852 -13.00 15.47 -11.77
C LEU A 852 -13.13 15.63 -13.29
N ASP A 853 -12.60 14.69 -14.08
CA ASP A 853 -12.71 14.70 -15.55
C ASP A 853 -14.16 14.50 -16.03
N LEU A 854 -15.07 13.93 -15.21
CA LEU A 854 -16.50 13.93 -15.51
C LEU A 854 -17.08 15.36 -15.54
N LEU A 855 -16.52 16.25 -14.71
CA LEU A 855 -17.02 17.60 -14.49
C LEU A 855 -16.35 18.62 -15.41
N ALA A 856 -15.02 18.57 -15.52
CA ALA A 856 -14.26 19.37 -16.46
C ALA A 856 -12.85 18.82 -16.70
N TYR A 857 -12.35 18.95 -17.93
CA TYR A 857 -10.98 18.55 -18.26
C TYR A 857 -10.35 19.41 -19.37
N GLU A 858 -9.03 19.56 -19.32
CA GLU A 858 -8.23 20.30 -20.30
C GLU A 858 -7.94 19.47 -21.56
N ARG A 859 -8.04 20.12 -22.73
CA ARG A 859 -7.65 19.62 -24.05
C ARG A 859 -6.53 20.48 -24.63
N GLU A 860 -5.28 20.05 -24.42
CA GLU A 860 -4.06 20.79 -24.78
C GLU A 860 -3.98 21.14 -26.28
N ALA A 861 -4.29 20.18 -27.16
CA ALA A 861 -4.20 20.35 -28.62
C ALA A 861 -4.99 21.56 -29.16
N THR A 862 -6.03 21.98 -28.44
CA THR A 862 -6.88 23.12 -28.80
C THR A 862 -6.81 24.27 -27.80
N GLY A 863 -6.11 24.10 -26.68
CA GLY A 863 -6.12 25.04 -25.55
C GLY A 863 -7.49 25.19 -24.86
N SER A 864 -8.41 24.23 -25.05
CA SER A 864 -9.81 24.34 -24.60
C SER A 864 -10.04 23.65 -23.27
N LEU A 865 -10.98 24.16 -22.46
CA LEU A 865 -11.49 23.48 -21.26
C LEU A 865 -12.89 22.93 -21.55
N VAL A 866 -13.03 21.61 -21.49
CA VAL A 866 -14.28 20.91 -21.76
C VAL A 866 -15.05 20.76 -20.44
N LEU A 867 -16.30 21.23 -20.42
CA LEU A 867 -17.21 21.18 -19.28
C LEU A 867 -18.23 20.05 -19.49
N GLY A 868 -18.50 19.30 -18.44
CA GLY A 868 -19.66 18.42 -18.37
C GLY A 868 -19.64 17.19 -19.27
N ALA A 869 -18.46 16.77 -19.73
CA ALA A 869 -18.31 15.59 -20.59
C ALA A 869 -18.78 14.30 -19.92
N GLY A 870 -18.81 14.23 -18.59
CA GLY A 870 -19.35 13.10 -17.84
C GLY A 870 -20.79 13.28 -17.35
N LEU A 871 -21.45 14.40 -17.62
CA LEU A 871 -22.83 14.62 -17.16
C LEU A 871 -23.76 13.75 -18.00
N SER A 872 -24.17 12.58 -17.51
CA SER A 872 -25.06 11.70 -18.29
C SER A 872 -26.46 12.33 -18.50
N PRO A 873 -27.23 11.90 -19.51
CA PRO A 873 -28.63 12.32 -19.68
C PRO A 873 -29.45 12.14 -18.40
N ALA A 874 -29.23 11.03 -17.68
CA ALA A 874 -29.90 10.74 -16.42
C ALA A 874 -29.58 11.80 -15.34
N TRP A 875 -28.33 12.28 -15.26
CA TRP A 875 -27.94 13.32 -14.30
C TRP A 875 -28.58 14.66 -14.62
N ARG A 876 -28.50 15.09 -15.89
CA ARG A 876 -29.12 16.36 -16.33
C ARG A 876 -30.63 16.38 -16.14
N ALA A 877 -31.28 15.21 -16.22
CA ALA A 877 -32.72 15.07 -15.98
C ALA A 877 -33.08 15.10 -14.49
N ALA A 878 -32.18 14.61 -13.63
CA ALA A 878 -32.45 14.41 -12.20
C ALA A 878 -32.36 15.69 -11.35
N GLY A 879 -31.65 16.73 -11.80
CA GLY A 879 -31.58 17.99 -11.06
C GLY A 879 -30.47 18.92 -11.54
N ASP A 880 -30.28 19.98 -10.76
CA ASP A 880 -29.23 20.98 -11.00
C ASP A 880 -27.84 20.40 -10.77
N ILE A 881 -26.86 20.94 -11.48
CA ILE A 881 -25.44 20.58 -11.37
C ILE A 881 -24.65 21.86 -11.13
N GLY A 882 -23.83 21.89 -10.09
CA GLY A 882 -22.99 23.03 -9.74
C GLY A 882 -21.59 22.59 -9.35
N VAL A 883 -20.60 23.32 -9.85
CA VAL A 883 -19.18 23.16 -9.52
C VAL A 883 -18.65 24.53 -9.13
N ALA A 884 -18.09 24.64 -7.93
CA ALA A 884 -17.47 25.87 -7.45
C ALA A 884 -16.16 25.59 -6.73
N GLY A 885 -15.13 26.38 -7.04
CA GLY A 885 -13.79 26.24 -6.48
C GLY A 885 -12.87 25.29 -7.22
N LEU A 886 -13.27 24.74 -8.37
CA LEU A 886 -12.45 23.80 -9.14
C LEU A 886 -11.18 24.49 -9.66
N SER A 887 -10.03 23.97 -9.27
CA SER A 887 -8.73 24.45 -9.72
C SER A 887 -8.35 23.70 -11.01
N THR A 888 -8.11 24.45 -12.10
CA THR A 888 -7.68 23.93 -13.40
C THR A 888 -6.25 24.39 -13.70
N ALA A 889 -5.61 23.79 -14.70
CA ALA A 889 -4.28 24.22 -15.14
C ALA A 889 -4.21 25.70 -15.57
N TRP A 890 -5.37 26.30 -15.90
CA TRP A 890 -5.48 27.65 -16.43
C TRP A 890 -6.16 28.64 -15.47
N GLY A 891 -6.53 28.23 -14.25
CA GLY A 891 -7.24 29.10 -13.32
C GLY A 891 -8.39 28.42 -12.58
N ARG A 892 -9.18 29.21 -11.85
CA ARG A 892 -10.37 28.68 -11.15
C ARG A 892 -11.59 28.64 -12.07
N LEU A 893 -12.43 27.63 -11.90
CA LEU A 893 -13.66 27.42 -12.66
C LEU A 893 -14.84 27.26 -11.70
N ASP A 894 -15.88 28.09 -11.91
CA ASP A 894 -17.17 27.97 -11.25
C ASP A 894 -18.28 27.98 -12.31
N TYR A 895 -19.13 26.96 -12.34
CA TYR A 895 -20.26 26.89 -13.27
C TYR A 895 -21.47 26.17 -12.66
N ARG A 896 -22.67 26.50 -13.18
CA ARG A 896 -23.94 25.84 -12.81
C ARG A 896 -24.78 25.55 -14.04
N LEU A 897 -25.26 24.32 -14.16
CA LEU A 897 -26.27 23.91 -15.12
C LEU A 897 -27.59 23.70 -14.38
N LEU A 898 -28.50 24.66 -14.51
CA LEU A 898 -29.77 24.70 -13.81
C LEU A 898 -30.88 24.18 -14.72
N ARG A 899 -31.73 23.30 -14.20
CA ARG A 899 -32.89 22.80 -14.94
C ARG A 899 -34.07 23.75 -14.78
N ARG A 900 -34.73 24.08 -15.89
CA ARG A 900 -35.91 24.95 -15.91
C ARG A 900 -37.20 24.14 -15.93
N ALA A 901 -38.30 24.76 -15.49
CA ALA A 901 -39.62 24.12 -15.43
C ALA A 901 -40.19 23.75 -16.81
N ASP A 902 -39.75 24.44 -17.86
CA ASP A 902 -40.15 24.18 -19.26
C ASP A 902 -39.36 23.05 -19.93
N GLY A 903 -38.50 22.36 -19.18
CA GLY A 903 -37.66 21.27 -19.68
C GLY A 903 -36.35 21.74 -20.35
N GLY A 904 -36.09 23.04 -20.43
CA GLY A 904 -34.80 23.60 -20.83
C GLY A 904 -33.78 23.65 -19.70
N TRP A 905 -32.60 24.17 -20.00
CA TRP A 905 -31.53 24.40 -19.04
C TRP A 905 -30.94 25.80 -19.17
N THR A 906 -30.37 26.30 -18.08
CA THR A 906 -29.55 27.51 -18.07
C THR A 906 -28.15 27.16 -17.58
N LEU A 907 -27.12 27.41 -18.40
CA LEU A 907 -25.73 27.31 -17.97
C LEU A 907 -25.25 28.70 -17.53
N HIS A 908 -24.81 28.80 -16.28
CA HIS A 908 -24.08 29.94 -15.74
C HIS A 908 -22.58 29.64 -15.67
N ILE A 909 -21.76 30.56 -16.16
CA ILE A 909 -20.31 30.57 -15.95
C ILE A 909 -20.03 31.66 -14.92
N ASP A 910 -19.99 31.28 -13.65
CA ASP A 910 -19.82 32.22 -12.54
C ASP A 910 -18.34 32.65 -12.39
N ARG A 911 -17.40 31.78 -12.79
CA ARG A 911 -15.97 32.09 -12.89
C ARG A 911 -15.33 31.35 -14.05
N ARG A 912 -14.71 32.10 -14.96
CA ARG A 912 -13.93 31.58 -16.08
C ARG A 912 -12.43 31.53 -15.69
N PRO A 913 -11.69 30.48 -16.07
CA PRO A 913 -10.25 30.41 -15.79
C PRO A 913 -9.50 31.60 -16.37
N GLU A 914 -8.64 32.22 -15.58
CA GLU A 914 -8.02 33.51 -15.88
C GLU A 914 -6.96 33.43 -17.01
N ARG A 915 -6.38 32.25 -17.23
CA ARG A 915 -5.29 32.00 -18.19
C ARG A 915 -5.70 31.02 -19.29
N LEU A 916 -6.99 30.88 -19.57
CA LEU A 916 -7.50 29.97 -20.59
C LEU A 916 -6.94 30.34 -21.98
N PRO A 917 -6.19 29.47 -22.67
CA PRO A 917 -5.61 29.80 -23.98
C PRO A 917 -6.63 29.79 -25.13
N GLY A 918 -7.59 28.85 -25.09
CA GLY A 918 -8.62 28.65 -26.09
C GLY A 918 -10.02 29.00 -25.59
N ASP A 919 -11.01 28.15 -25.88
CA ASP A 919 -12.40 28.35 -25.50
C ASP A 919 -12.84 27.46 -24.32
N LEU A 920 -13.94 27.86 -23.67
CA LEU A 920 -14.70 26.93 -22.84
C LEU A 920 -15.65 26.18 -23.77
N ARG A 921 -15.81 24.88 -23.58
CA ARG A 921 -16.70 24.06 -24.41
C ARG A 921 -17.64 23.28 -23.52
N LEU A 922 -18.95 23.43 -23.67
CA LEU A 922 -19.92 22.56 -22.99
C LEU A 922 -20.10 21.28 -23.81
N ALA A 923 -19.73 20.12 -23.26
CA ALA A 923 -20.04 18.83 -23.84
C ALA A 923 -21.47 18.39 -23.49
N TRP A 924 -22.14 17.73 -24.43
CA TRP A 924 -23.52 17.24 -24.27
C TRP A 924 -23.62 15.74 -24.59
N PRO A 925 -23.05 14.86 -23.75
CA PRO A 925 -23.00 13.43 -24.03
C PRO A 925 -24.39 12.78 -24.02
N GLY A 926 -24.57 11.72 -24.81
CA GLY A 926 -25.85 11.02 -24.99
C GLY A 926 -26.28 10.97 -26.46
N THR A 927 -27.42 10.32 -26.72
CA THR A 927 -27.99 10.18 -28.08
C THR A 927 -29.18 11.10 -28.31
N GLU A 928 -29.64 11.84 -27.28
CA GLU A 928 -30.73 12.80 -27.46
C GLU A 928 -30.36 13.94 -28.42
N ARG A 929 -31.40 14.59 -28.95
CA ARG A 929 -31.26 15.82 -29.75
C ARG A 929 -30.57 16.90 -28.92
N LEU A 930 -29.64 17.61 -29.56
CA LEU A 930 -28.97 18.74 -28.94
C LEU A 930 -29.98 19.88 -28.70
N PRO A 931 -29.94 20.56 -27.54
CA PRO A 931 -30.79 21.70 -27.29
C PRO A 931 -30.36 22.89 -28.16
N ARG A 932 -31.29 23.79 -28.47
CA ARG A 932 -30.94 25.06 -29.13
C ARG A 932 -30.26 25.97 -28.11
N ALA A 933 -29.03 26.35 -28.39
CA ALA A 933 -28.23 27.17 -27.49
C ALA A 933 -28.28 28.64 -27.90
N ASN A 934 -28.54 29.53 -26.96
CA ASN A 934 -28.56 30.97 -27.18
C ASN A 934 -27.80 31.73 -26.09
N VAL A 935 -27.10 32.78 -26.48
CA VAL A 935 -26.61 33.83 -25.58
C VAL A 935 -27.40 35.08 -25.89
N GLU A 936 -28.15 35.56 -24.91
CA GLU A 936 -29.14 36.63 -25.13
C GLU A 936 -30.08 36.28 -26.30
N THR A 937 -29.99 37.00 -27.42
CA THR A 937 -30.76 36.72 -28.65
C THR A 937 -29.95 36.05 -29.75
N GLN A 938 -28.65 35.80 -29.54
CA GLN A 938 -27.76 35.20 -30.52
C GLN A 938 -27.73 33.67 -30.39
N GLY A 939 -28.08 32.96 -31.46
CA GLY A 939 -27.94 31.51 -31.54
C GLY A 939 -26.48 31.07 -31.60
N LEU A 940 -26.16 30.00 -30.87
CA LEU A 940 -24.86 29.33 -30.89
C LEU A 940 -24.96 28.00 -31.64
N SER A 941 -23.85 27.61 -32.27
CA SER A 941 -23.77 26.37 -33.06
C SER A 941 -22.97 25.31 -32.31
N TRP A 942 -23.53 24.10 -32.24
CA TRP A 942 -22.83 22.91 -31.79
C TRP A 942 -21.81 22.45 -32.84
N GLN A 943 -20.64 22.04 -32.37
CA GLN A 943 -19.62 21.32 -33.13
C GLN A 943 -19.61 19.89 -32.63
N ASP A 944 -20.09 18.96 -33.44
CA ASP A 944 -20.46 17.61 -33.00
C ASP A 944 -21.44 17.68 -31.82
N ARG A 945 -21.01 17.28 -30.62
CA ARG A 945 -21.79 17.37 -29.37
C ARG A 945 -21.15 18.29 -28.34
N GLU A 946 -20.32 19.23 -28.79
CA GLU A 946 -19.71 20.26 -27.96
C GLU A 946 -20.15 21.65 -28.42
N LEU A 947 -20.45 22.52 -27.46
CA LEU A 947 -20.83 23.90 -27.69
C LEU A 947 -19.68 24.82 -27.28
N PRO A 948 -18.95 25.43 -28.23
CA PRO A 948 -18.02 26.52 -27.95
C PRO A 948 -18.74 27.69 -27.27
N LEU A 949 -18.23 28.13 -26.11
CA LEU A 949 -18.81 29.20 -25.32
C LEU A 949 -18.07 30.52 -25.57
N PRO A 950 -18.77 31.59 -26.01
CA PRO A 950 -18.15 32.90 -26.22
C PRO A 950 -17.42 33.41 -24.97
N ALA A 951 -16.29 34.10 -25.15
CA ALA A 951 -15.41 34.53 -24.05
C ALA A 951 -16.13 35.37 -22.99
N ASN A 952 -17.07 36.24 -23.40
CA ASN A 952 -17.80 37.15 -22.54
C ASN A 952 -19.18 36.62 -22.10
N ALA A 953 -19.56 35.42 -22.52
CA ALA A 953 -20.86 34.84 -22.16
C ALA A 953 -20.84 34.31 -20.72
N THR A 954 -21.70 34.87 -19.87
CA THR A 954 -21.90 34.42 -18.49
C THR A 954 -23.13 33.52 -18.32
N THR A 955 -24.09 33.62 -19.24
CA THR A 955 -25.34 32.84 -19.22
C THR A 955 -25.66 32.32 -20.61
N ILE A 956 -25.88 31.00 -20.74
CA ILE A 956 -26.35 30.33 -21.94
C ILE A 956 -27.74 29.74 -21.67
N GLN A 957 -28.70 30.02 -22.54
CA GLN A 957 -30.01 29.36 -22.54
C GLN A 957 -29.98 28.15 -23.47
N LEU A 958 -30.34 26.98 -22.95
CA LEU A 958 -30.41 25.72 -23.69
C LEU A 958 -31.88 25.31 -23.79
N GLU A 959 -32.51 25.70 -24.89
CA GLU A 959 -33.92 25.45 -25.14
C GLU A 959 -34.12 23.99 -25.58
N PRO A 960 -35.13 23.28 -25.05
CA PRO A 960 -35.42 21.92 -25.48
C PRO A 960 -35.79 21.94 -26.96
N THR A 961 -35.26 20.97 -27.70
CA THR A 961 -35.61 20.77 -29.10
C THR A 961 -36.85 19.88 -29.15
N PRO A 962 -37.95 20.32 -29.79
CA PRO A 962 -39.21 19.58 -29.83
C PRO A 962 -39.10 18.20 -30.51
#